data_AF-A0A933HT57-F1
#
_entry.id   AF-A0A933HT57-F1
#
_cell.length_a   1.000
_cell.length_b   1.000
_cell.length_c   1.000
_cell.angle_alpha   90.00
_cell.angle_beta   90.00
_cell.angle_gamma   90.00
#
_symmetry.space_group_name_H-M   'P 1'
#
loop_
_entity.id
_entity.type
_entity.pdbx_description
1 polymer ?
#
loop_
_entity_poly.entity_id
_entity_poly.type
_entity_poly.pdbx_seq_one_letter_code
_entity_poly.pdbx_strand_id
1 'polypeptide(L)'
;MTAMMTTESNRPALEQARVWFAKNHVAVLLALILLLAAVFRLTGVKWDNDQHLHPDERFLTMVSSAIRLPSSLGEYFDTLKSPMNPYNNNFGSFVYGTAPLFVVRITAELVQQTDYWNIYIVGRVLSALFDILTCAMVFAIGRRLFDARVGLFAAFLYACAVLPIQASHFFTVDSFGNVPIVLAFWFTLDIAQGKRGWWAFVFLGIALGIAVASRINFAVFAAIIVVAALLRLATMLGSVKRVGWASEQAASKTYAMEAGTVIGDQSTVISDQSSVISDQSSVISDQSSVVSDESSVLSPQSLVSRDAPALRNEGSNVTWNTRTITLGPIIIEIESQAPSAEASARDDIVATTNFWNAVVFVGAGLFFAVLTALIVFRIAQPYAFEGLFGLNPKWVNDMKYVGDLVNGIADSPPSLQWTGRAAYLFPLYNIFNYGLGFPFATAALGGFIVGLYEILRYRRWNFLLMTLWVGGFFLYLGQLFGLVVRYYLPLYPFFAIYAGFFIFWLWDRAKGLRVPWNIVARVATAAFIAVVVGYTLFWAAAFTLIYTRPVSRVVASDWLKQNIPPNAVIANEHWDDPLPFGGYKGLSTSNDGLMDNYWEDDPPKRDALKAWLDEADYIVLSSNRLYQSIPRLPRRYPLTTKYYEWLFDGELGFDKIKEFTSYPQLFGIVFNDDSSDEAFTVYDHPKVLVFIKSARYSSEHTAQLLDSVDISELEKLTPLNAVASKGGFRMTPELMQANYAGGTWSEIFNPNDFVNQYPVFVWYVAIWLIGLLAYPYVFVAFRKFADRGYAFTKTLGVLALAWLTWTLASYRALPFERTTMLVVLAMMLVGAAVIAWFQRAELLAF
;
A
#
# COMPACT_ATOMS: atom_id res chain seq x y z
N MET A 1 42.13 45.00 12.27
CA MET A 1 41.39 43.76 11.93
C MET A 1 39.88 43.98 12.14
N THR A 2 39.37 45.16 11.77
CA THR A 2 38.13 45.72 12.36
C THR A 2 37.23 46.34 11.29
N ALA A 3 37.12 45.67 10.13
CA ALA A 3 36.41 46.16 8.95
C ALA A 3 35.60 45.05 8.22
N MET A 4 35.46 43.85 8.81
CA MET A 4 34.76 42.70 8.21
C MET A 4 33.48 42.28 8.95
N MET A 5 32.97 43.09 9.88
CA MET A 5 31.73 42.80 10.64
C MET A 5 30.55 43.72 10.31
N THR A 6 30.69 44.68 9.39
CA THR A 6 29.66 45.70 9.10
C THR A 6 28.86 45.47 7.82
N THR A 7 29.07 44.36 7.10
CA THR A 7 28.47 44.11 5.77
C THR A 7 27.21 43.24 5.76
N GLU A 8 26.70 42.79 6.91
CA GLU A 8 25.40 42.09 6.97
C GLU A 8 24.20 43.01 7.23
N SER A 9 24.36 44.13 7.95
CA SER A 9 23.24 44.98 8.37
C SER A 9 22.64 45.88 7.27
N ASN A 10 23.35 46.08 6.14
CA ASN A 10 22.96 47.01 5.07
C ASN A 10 22.40 46.34 3.80
N ARG A 11 22.14 45.03 3.81
CA ARG A 11 21.44 44.39 2.68
C ARG A 11 19.96 44.78 2.68
N PRO A 12 19.37 45.20 1.55
CA PRO A 12 17.94 45.52 1.48
C PRO A 12 17.11 44.32 1.94
N ALA A 13 15.96 44.58 2.59
CA ALA A 13 15.16 43.55 3.26
C ALA A 13 14.78 42.36 2.34
N LEU A 14 14.56 42.61 1.04
CA LEU A 14 14.32 41.58 0.02
C LEU A 14 15.52 40.63 -0.19
N GLU A 15 16.75 41.13 -0.08
CA GLU A 15 17.96 40.32 -0.21
C GLU A 15 18.23 39.52 1.06
N GLN A 16 18.01 40.10 2.25
CA GLN A 16 18.03 39.37 3.52
C GLN A 16 16.98 38.23 3.50
N ALA A 17 15.75 38.51 3.05
CA ALA A 17 14.69 37.52 2.90
C ALA A 17 15.06 36.41 1.89
N ARG A 18 15.68 36.75 0.75
CA ARG A 18 16.18 35.76 -0.22
C ARG A 18 17.25 34.85 0.38
N VAL A 19 18.22 35.40 1.10
CA VAL A 19 19.29 34.62 1.76
C VAL A 19 18.73 33.74 2.87
N TRP A 20 17.78 34.25 3.66
CA TRP A 20 17.10 33.47 4.69
C TRP A 20 16.26 32.34 4.08
N PHE A 21 15.50 32.61 3.02
CA PHE A 21 14.70 31.59 2.33
C PHE A 21 15.60 30.53 1.68
N ALA A 22 16.69 30.92 1.02
CA ALA A 22 17.64 29.95 0.46
C ALA A 22 18.17 28.97 1.52
N LYS A 23 18.45 29.45 2.74
CA LYS A 23 18.85 28.60 3.88
C LYS A 23 17.71 27.75 4.46
N ASN A 24 16.48 28.25 4.47
CA ASN A 24 15.35 27.65 5.21
C ASN A 24 14.22 27.03 4.34
N HIS A 25 14.34 27.06 3.01
CA HIS A 25 13.26 26.69 2.07
C HIS A 25 12.62 25.32 2.36
N VAL A 26 13.41 24.31 2.77
CA VAL A 26 12.88 22.97 3.12
C VAL A 26 11.92 23.04 4.32
N ALA A 27 12.27 23.82 5.35
CA ALA A 27 11.43 23.98 6.53
C ALA A 27 10.17 24.80 6.22
N VAL A 28 10.29 25.86 5.41
CA VAL A 28 9.15 26.67 4.97
C VAL A 28 8.18 25.85 4.11
N LEU A 29 8.68 25.10 3.13
CA LEU A 29 7.86 24.23 2.28
C LEU A 29 7.18 23.12 3.08
N LEU A 30 7.88 22.51 4.04
CA LEU A 30 7.27 21.53 4.95
C LEU A 30 6.16 22.17 5.80
N ALA A 31 6.39 23.35 6.37
CA ALA A 31 5.37 24.05 7.15
C ALA A 31 4.12 24.38 6.32
N LEU A 32 4.29 24.80 5.06
CA LEU A 32 3.18 25.03 4.12
C LEU A 32 2.44 23.72 3.77
N ILE A 33 3.15 22.61 3.59
CA ILE A 33 2.55 21.28 3.36
C ILE A 33 1.76 20.81 4.59
N LEU A 34 2.29 20.99 5.80
CA LEU A 34 1.58 20.62 7.03
C LEU A 34 0.38 21.54 7.30
N LEU A 35 0.45 22.82 6.93
CA LEU A 35 -0.70 23.72 6.95
C LEU A 35 -1.77 23.28 5.95
N LEU A 36 -1.39 22.91 4.72
CA LEU A 36 -2.31 22.35 3.72
C LEU A 36 -2.95 21.03 4.21
N ALA A 37 -2.15 20.15 4.82
CA ALA A 37 -2.65 18.93 5.44
C ALA A 37 -3.68 19.22 6.53
N ALA A 38 -3.41 20.22 7.39
CA ALA A 38 -4.31 20.65 8.44
C ALA A 38 -5.62 21.24 7.89
N VAL A 39 -5.56 22.09 6.86
CA VAL A 39 -6.75 22.61 6.16
C VAL A 39 -7.62 21.46 5.66
N PHE A 40 -7.04 20.48 4.96
CA PHE A 40 -7.83 19.36 4.43
C PHE A 40 -8.45 18.44 5.50
N ARG A 41 -7.90 18.39 6.73
CA ARG A 41 -8.30 17.45 7.80
C ARG A 41 -9.14 18.06 8.92
N LEU A 42 -9.11 19.39 9.04
CA LEU A 42 -9.85 20.16 10.04
C LEU A 42 -10.97 21.01 9.44
N THR A 43 -11.19 20.94 8.11
CA THR A 43 -12.34 21.58 7.47
C THR A 43 -13.61 20.86 7.88
N GLY A 44 -14.53 21.58 8.53
CA GLY A 44 -15.84 21.04 8.86
C GLY A 44 -15.84 19.94 9.92
N VAL A 45 -15.01 19.98 10.98
CA VAL A 45 -14.95 18.94 12.04
C VAL A 45 -16.32 18.47 12.56
N LYS A 46 -17.34 19.35 12.55
CA LYS A 46 -18.76 19.06 12.90
C LYS A 46 -19.70 19.00 11.66
N TRP A 47 -19.24 18.40 10.56
CA TRP A 47 -19.97 18.35 9.28
C TRP A 47 -21.27 17.53 9.33
N ASP A 48 -21.34 16.53 10.22
CA ASP A 48 -22.46 15.59 10.34
C ASP A 48 -23.60 16.08 11.24
N ASN A 49 -23.52 17.31 11.76
CA ASN A 49 -24.57 17.96 12.56
C ASN A 49 -25.11 17.07 13.72
N ASP A 50 -24.19 16.48 14.50
CA ASP A 50 -24.50 15.57 15.64
C ASP A 50 -25.32 14.32 15.28
N GLN A 51 -25.34 13.89 14.01
CA GLN A 51 -26.07 12.66 13.60
C GLN A 51 -25.25 11.37 13.77
N HIS A 52 -23.93 11.45 14.01
CA HIS A 52 -23.05 10.29 14.31
C HIS A 52 -23.16 9.15 13.28
N LEU A 53 -23.16 9.48 11.99
CA LEU A 53 -23.47 8.56 10.89
C LEU A 53 -22.47 7.41 10.71
N HIS A 54 -21.24 7.55 11.20
CA HIS A 54 -20.25 6.46 11.16
C HIS A 54 -20.43 5.52 12.38
N PRO A 55 -20.70 4.22 12.19
CA PRO A 55 -21.03 3.29 13.28
C PRO A 55 -19.89 3.09 14.28
N ASP A 56 -18.65 2.92 13.81
CA ASP A 56 -17.50 2.72 14.70
C ASP A 56 -17.22 3.96 15.56
N GLU A 57 -17.35 5.17 15.00
CA GLU A 57 -17.25 6.42 15.75
C GLU A 57 -18.39 6.58 16.76
N ARG A 58 -19.63 6.27 16.38
CA ARG A 58 -20.81 6.24 17.27
C ARG A 58 -20.55 5.32 18.47
N PHE A 59 -19.98 4.14 18.22
CA PHE A 59 -19.61 3.17 19.25
C PHE A 59 -18.45 3.64 20.12
N LEU A 60 -17.35 4.11 19.54
CA LEU A 60 -16.21 4.65 20.28
C LEU A 60 -16.60 5.87 21.13
N THR A 61 -17.52 6.72 20.65
CA THR A 61 -18.09 7.85 21.40
C THR A 61 -18.91 7.36 22.61
N MET A 62 -19.79 6.37 22.42
CA MET A 62 -20.53 5.74 23.53
C MET A 62 -19.57 5.21 24.60
N VAL A 63 -18.56 4.42 24.19
CA VAL A 63 -17.60 3.82 25.13
C VAL A 63 -16.75 4.89 25.82
N SER A 64 -16.18 5.84 25.06
CA SER A 64 -15.33 6.92 25.59
C SER A 64 -16.06 7.82 26.59
N SER A 65 -17.35 8.10 26.38
CA SER A 65 -18.14 8.91 27.31
C SER A 65 -18.44 8.17 28.63
N ALA A 66 -18.63 6.85 28.57
CA ALA A 66 -18.97 6.00 29.72
C ALA A 66 -17.78 5.64 30.62
N ILE A 67 -16.61 5.32 30.04
CA ILE A 67 -15.40 5.01 30.81
C ILE A 67 -14.92 6.21 31.63
N ARG A 68 -14.26 5.96 32.76
CA ARG A 68 -13.73 7.01 33.66
C ARG A 68 -12.28 6.75 34.03
N LEU A 69 -11.53 7.80 34.33
CA LEU A 69 -10.15 7.66 34.83
C LEU A 69 -10.14 6.94 36.20
N PRO A 70 -9.18 6.05 36.45
CA PRO A 70 -9.07 5.33 37.71
C PRO A 70 -8.50 6.22 38.81
N SER A 71 -8.86 5.93 40.06
CA SER A 71 -8.30 6.57 41.26
C SER A 71 -6.83 6.23 41.51
N SER A 72 -6.34 5.10 40.96
CA SER A 72 -4.98 4.61 41.17
C SER A 72 -4.48 3.71 40.03
N LEU A 73 -3.15 3.54 39.96
CA LEU A 73 -2.54 2.57 39.04
C LEU A 73 -2.93 1.12 39.34
N GLY A 74 -3.21 0.78 40.61
CA GLY A 74 -3.69 -0.56 40.97
C GLY A 74 -5.06 -0.85 40.38
N GLU A 75 -5.98 0.12 40.47
CA GLU A 75 -7.31 0.03 39.86
C GLU A 75 -7.25 -0.01 38.32
N TYR A 76 -6.32 0.71 37.70
CA TYR A 76 -6.12 0.66 36.24
C TYR A 76 -5.85 -0.77 35.72
N PHE A 77 -4.98 -1.51 36.43
CA PHE A 77 -4.56 -2.86 36.05
C PHE A 77 -5.45 -4.00 36.59
N ASP A 78 -6.38 -3.72 37.52
CA ASP A 78 -7.43 -4.65 37.95
C ASP A 78 -8.50 -4.76 36.85
N THR A 79 -8.33 -5.69 35.92
CA THR A 79 -9.25 -5.90 34.77
C THR A 79 -10.71 -6.05 35.21
N LEU A 80 -10.99 -6.62 36.40
CA LEU A 80 -12.35 -6.86 36.88
C LEU A 80 -13.05 -5.60 37.43
N LYS A 81 -12.30 -4.54 37.75
CA LYS A 81 -12.84 -3.32 38.37
C LYS A 81 -12.51 -2.02 37.64
N SER A 82 -11.44 -2.00 36.85
CA SER A 82 -10.93 -0.81 36.17
C SER A 82 -12.05 -0.04 35.46
N PRO A 83 -12.31 1.24 35.80
CA PRO A 83 -13.34 2.05 35.16
C PRO A 83 -12.97 2.45 33.73
N MET A 84 -11.72 2.20 33.30
CA MET A 84 -11.28 2.34 31.90
C MET A 84 -11.53 1.08 31.05
N ASN A 85 -11.90 -0.06 31.64
CA ASN A 85 -12.24 -1.25 30.89
C ASN A 85 -13.67 -1.13 30.32
N PRO A 86 -13.87 -1.19 28.98
CA PRO A 86 -15.21 -1.15 28.37
C PRO A 86 -16.16 -2.21 28.94
N TYR A 87 -15.66 -3.41 29.26
CA TYR A 87 -16.48 -4.50 29.80
C TYR A 87 -17.14 -4.18 31.14
N ASN A 88 -16.57 -3.27 31.93
CA ASN A 88 -17.06 -2.87 33.24
C ASN A 88 -18.06 -1.69 33.16
N ASN A 89 -18.32 -1.19 31.95
CA ASN A 89 -19.15 0.00 31.68
C ASN A 89 -20.33 -0.33 30.75
N ASN A 90 -20.98 -1.48 30.97
CA ASN A 90 -22.13 -2.00 30.20
C ASN A 90 -21.85 -2.42 28.73
N PHE A 91 -20.60 -2.52 28.28
CA PHE A 91 -20.30 -3.03 26.93
C PHE A 91 -20.04 -4.54 26.94
N GLY A 92 -20.94 -5.28 26.27
CA GLY A 92 -20.90 -6.74 26.19
C GLY A 92 -19.68 -7.29 25.44
N SER A 93 -19.16 -6.58 24.45
CA SER A 93 -18.02 -6.93 23.59
C SER A 93 -17.23 -5.66 23.24
N PHE A 94 -15.92 -5.75 23.04
CA PHE A 94 -15.07 -4.64 22.62
C PHE A 94 -13.90 -5.10 21.74
N VAL A 95 -14.04 -4.81 20.45
CA VAL A 95 -13.18 -5.36 19.37
C VAL A 95 -12.06 -4.42 18.92
N TYR A 96 -11.97 -3.22 19.50
CA TYR A 96 -11.03 -2.18 19.08
C TYR A 96 -9.77 -2.18 19.96
N GLY A 97 -8.72 -1.48 19.51
CA GLY A 97 -7.60 -1.12 20.38
C GLY A 97 -7.98 0.03 21.32
N THR A 98 -7.52 -0.01 22.57
CA THR A 98 -7.77 1.07 23.53
C THR A 98 -6.74 2.18 23.54
N ALA A 99 -5.58 2.04 22.90
CA ALA A 99 -4.62 3.15 22.87
C ALA A 99 -5.26 4.46 22.32
N PRO A 100 -6.05 4.44 21.21
CA PRO A 100 -6.81 5.60 20.75
C PRO A 100 -7.89 6.03 21.75
N LEU A 101 -8.68 5.08 22.27
CA LEU A 101 -9.78 5.34 23.21
C LEU A 101 -9.29 6.09 24.46
N PHE A 102 -8.15 5.68 25.01
CA PHE A 102 -7.55 6.24 26.22
C PHE A 102 -6.90 7.60 25.95
N VAL A 103 -6.23 7.78 24.81
CA VAL A 103 -5.70 9.09 24.39
C VAL A 103 -6.84 10.11 24.25
N VAL A 104 -7.96 9.72 23.63
CA VAL A 104 -9.13 10.59 23.52
C VAL A 104 -9.77 10.85 24.88
N ARG A 105 -9.99 9.84 25.74
CA ARG A 105 -10.58 10.06 27.07
C ARG A 105 -9.71 10.97 27.95
N ILE A 106 -8.40 10.73 28.01
CA ILE A 106 -7.48 11.57 28.81
C ILE A 106 -7.48 13.00 28.29
N THR A 107 -7.47 13.21 26.97
CA THR A 107 -7.53 14.57 26.40
C THR A 107 -8.87 15.24 26.67
N ALA A 108 -9.98 14.49 26.58
CA ALA A 108 -11.33 14.98 26.87
C ALA A 108 -11.49 15.45 28.33
N GLU A 109 -10.85 14.77 29.29
CA GLU A 109 -10.80 15.20 30.70
C GLU A 109 -10.00 16.51 30.85
N LEU A 110 -8.85 16.64 30.17
CA LEU A 110 -8.01 17.84 30.19
C LEU A 110 -8.70 19.08 29.58
N VAL A 111 -9.56 18.89 28.58
CA VAL A 111 -10.33 19.98 27.94
C VAL A 111 -11.79 20.09 28.43
N GLN A 112 -12.16 19.29 29.44
CA GLN A 112 -13.50 19.27 30.05
C GLN A 112 -14.66 18.98 29.07
N GLN A 113 -14.43 18.10 28.09
CA GLN A 113 -15.40 17.69 27.05
C GLN A 113 -15.60 16.17 27.04
N THR A 114 -16.03 15.62 28.17
CA THR A 114 -16.15 14.16 28.39
C THR A 114 -17.53 13.57 28.10
N ASP A 115 -18.54 14.42 27.87
CA ASP A 115 -19.88 14.00 27.53
C ASP A 115 -20.00 13.53 26.07
N TYR A 116 -21.06 12.79 25.78
CA TYR A 116 -21.33 12.18 24.47
C TYR A 116 -21.28 13.18 23.29
N TRP A 117 -21.77 14.41 23.49
CA TRP A 117 -21.94 15.40 22.44
C TRP A 117 -20.68 16.24 22.15
N ASN A 118 -19.63 16.11 22.97
CA ASN A 118 -18.36 16.81 22.76
C ASN A 118 -17.16 15.88 22.60
N ILE A 119 -17.16 14.69 23.23
CA ILE A 119 -15.98 13.80 23.22
C ILE A 119 -15.61 13.29 21.81
N TYR A 120 -16.59 13.16 20.90
CA TYR A 120 -16.33 12.77 19.52
C TYR A 120 -15.56 13.86 18.74
N ILE A 121 -15.83 15.15 19.02
CA ILE A 121 -15.10 16.28 18.42
C ILE A 121 -13.64 16.25 18.88
N VAL A 122 -13.37 15.99 20.16
CA VAL A 122 -12.02 15.77 20.68
C VAL A 122 -11.34 14.61 19.93
N GLY A 123 -12.07 13.51 19.71
CA GLY A 123 -11.61 12.36 18.94
C GLY A 123 -11.27 12.68 17.47
N ARG A 124 -12.12 13.45 16.77
CA ARG A 124 -11.88 13.89 15.37
C ARG A 124 -10.67 14.81 15.27
N VAL A 125 -10.55 15.81 16.16
CA VAL A 125 -9.39 16.71 16.19
C VAL A 125 -8.09 15.93 16.44
N LEU A 126 -8.10 14.96 17.36
CA LEU A 126 -6.94 14.11 17.59
C LEU A 126 -6.63 13.18 16.39
N SER A 127 -7.64 12.62 15.73
CA SER A 127 -7.49 11.83 14.49
C SER A 127 -6.77 12.64 13.41
N ALA A 128 -7.20 13.89 13.18
CA ALA A 128 -6.55 14.85 12.30
C ALA A 128 -5.10 15.19 12.71
N LEU A 129 -4.85 15.47 13.99
CA LEU A 129 -3.49 15.77 14.48
C LEU A 129 -2.53 14.60 14.33
N PHE A 130 -2.99 13.36 14.56
CA PHE A 130 -2.19 12.15 14.33
C PHE A 130 -1.90 11.95 12.84
N ASP A 131 -2.85 12.20 11.93
CA ASP A 131 -2.55 12.08 10.50
C ASP A 131 -1.63 13.20 9.95
N ILE A 132 -1.71 14.42 10.50
CA ILE A 132 -0.74 15.50 10.22
C ILE A 132 0.67 15.11 10.70
N LEU A 133 0.79 14.45 11.87
CA LEU A 133 2.05 13.89 12.34
C LEU A 133 2.56 12.77 11.42
N THR A 134 1.67 11.91 10.89
CA THR A 134 2.02 10.94 9.85
C THR A 134 2.57 11.64 8.61
N CYS A 135 1.95 12.74 8.16
CA CYS A 135 2.45 13.54 7.03
C CYS A 135 3.86 14.11 7.28
N ALA A 136 4.17 14.56 8.50
CA ALA A 136 5.52 14.99 8.87
C ALA A 136 6.54 13.82 8.86
N MET A 137 6.11 12.63 9.29
CA MET A 137 6.92 11.41 9.23
C MET A 137 7.16 10.92 7.80
N VAL A 138 6.21 11.10 6.88
CA VAL A 138 6.40 10.84 5.43
C VAL A 138 7.55 11.68 4.88
N PHE A 139 7.59 12.98 5.19
CA PHE A 139 8.73 13.83 4.84
C PHE A 139 10.04 13.29 5.43
N ALA A 140 10.04 12.96 6.73
CA ALA A 140 11.24 12.51 7.43
C ALA A 140 11.80 11.21 6.83
N ILE A 141 10.96 10.20 6.57
CA ILE A 141 11.37 8.92 5.99
C ILE A 141 11.78 9.10 4.52
N GLY A 142 11.01 9.84 3.72
CA GLY A 142 11.36 10.13 2.32
C GLY A 142 12.71 10.84 2.19
N ARG A 143 12.97 11.83 3.05
CA ARG A 143 14.27 12.52 3.14
C ARG A 143 15.40 11.60 3.63
N ARG A 144 15.11 10.66 4.53
CA ARG A 144 16.09 9.72 5.10
C ARG A 144 16.50 8.62 4.12
N LEU A 145 15.56 8.11 3.32
CA LEU A 145 15.82 7.05 2.33
C LEU A 145 16.42 7.60 1.03
N PHE A 146 16.08 8.85 0.69
CA PHE A 146 16.46 9.50 -0.57
C PHE A 146 17.04 10.89 -0.32
N ASP A 147 16.26 11.95 -0.55
CA ASP A 147 16.67 13.34 -0.36
C ASP A 147 15.47 14.24 -0.01
N ALA A 148 15.73 15.51 0.31
CA ALA A 148 14.70 16.45 0.73
C ALA A 148 13.63 16.74 -0.36
N ARG A 149 13.94 16.56 -1.65
CA ARG A 149 12.98 16.74 -2.77
C ARG A 149 11.94 15.61 -2.71
N VAL A 150 12.40 14.37 -2.59
CA VAL A 150 11.54 13.19 -2.42
C VAL A 150 10.70 13.31 -1.16
N GLY A 151 11.31 13.71 -0.03
CA GLY A 151 10.58 13.92 1.23
C GLY A 151 9.47 14.97 1.13
N LEU A 152 9.76 16.16 0.58
CA LEU A 152 8.75 17.22 0.42
C LEU A 152 7.63 16.79 -0.52
N PHE A 153 7.96 16.19 -1.66
CA PHE A 153 6.96 15.78 -2.64
C PHE A 153 6.08 14.64 -2.13
N ALA A 154 6.66 13.67 -1.41
CA ALA A 154 5.90 12.62 -0.74
C ALA A 154 4.94 13.20 0.32
N ALA A 155 5.41 14.12 1.17
CA ALA A 155 4.53 14.75 2.17
C ALA A 155 3.41 15.58 1.51
N PHE A 156 3.68 16.28 0.41
CA PHE A 156 2.64 16.97 -0.36
C PHE A 156 1.58 15.99 -0.91
N LEU A 157 2.01 14.88 -1.52
CA LEU A 157 1.07 13.88 -2.03
C LEU A 157 0.26 13.22 -0.91
N TYR A 158 0.87 12.95 0.25
CA TYR A 158 0.17 12.41 1.42
C TYR A 158 -0.82 13.42 2.02
N ALA A 159 -0.45 14.69 2.09
CA ALA A 159 -1.35 15.77 2.53
C ALA A 159 -2.64 15.83 1.68
N CYS A 160 -2.52 15.55 0.38
CA CYS A 160 -3.60 15.54 -0.61
C CYS A 160 -4.20 14.13 -0.87
N ALA A 161 -3.83 13.09 -0.12
CA ALA A 161 -4.38 11.75 -0.32
C ALA A 161 -5.77 11.64 0.30
N VAL A 162 -6.77 11.24 -0.49
CA VAL A 162 -8.18 11.29 -0.06
C VAL A 162 -8.53 10.28 1.02
N LEU A 163 -8.01 9.05 1.00
CA LEU A 163 -8.31 8.08 2.08
C LEU A 163 -7.76 8.54 3.47
N PRO A 164 -6.51 9.05 3.60
CA PRO A 164 -6.07 9.71 4.83
C PRO A 164 -6.90 10.93 5.23
N ILE A 165 -7.32 11.76 4.27
CA ILE A 165 -8.23 12.89 4.53
C ILE A 165 -9.53 12.36 5.15
N GLN A 166 -10.21 11.41 4.51
CA GLN A 166 -11.46 10.83 5.02
C GLN A 166 -11.28 10.20 6.40
N ALA A 167 -10.31 9.30 6.57
CA ALA A 167 -10.07 8.60 7.84
C ALA A 167 -9.79 9.56 9.02
N SER A 168 -9.23 10.74 8.74
CA SER A 168 -8.96 11.76 9.75
C SER A 168 -10.19 12.57 10.21
N HIS A 169 -11.29 12.58 9.44
CA HIS A 169 -12.53 13.27 9.81
C HIS A 169 -13.41 12.46 10.78
N PHE A 170 -13.04 11.20 11.08
CA PHE A 170 -13.74 10.34 12.02
C PHE A 170 -12.86 10.01 13.23
N PHE A 171 -13.48 9.96 14.42
CA PHE A 171 -12.90 9.32 15.58
C PHE A 171 -12.98 7.79 15.43
N THR A 172 -11.97 7.24 14.75
CA THR A 172 -11.73 5.79 14.58
C THR A 172 -10.33 5.43 15.08
N VAL A 173 -9.98 4.14 15.10
CA VAL A 173 -8.64 3.68 15.52
C VAL A 173 -7.57 3.77 14.42
N ASP A 174 -7.97 4.03 13.17
CA ASP A 174 -7.11 3.91 11.99
C ASP A 174 -6.00 4.96 11.94
N SER A 175 -6.35 6.25 12.02
CA SER A 175 -5.40 7.37 11.98
C SER A 175 -4.41 7.34 13.16
N PHE A 176 -4.91 7.03 14.36
CA PHE A 176 -4.10 6.92 15.58
C PHE A 176 -3.06 5.80 15.48
N GLY A 177 -3.44 4.65 14.90
CA GLY A 177 -2.55 3.52 14.70
C GLY A 177 -1.52 3.72 13.57
N ASN A 178 -1.72 4.71 12.68
CA ASN A 178 -0.82 4.99 11.56
C ASN A 178 0.50 5.68 12.01
N VAL A 179 0.46 6.54 13.04
CA VAL A 179 1.66 7.15 13.62
C VAL A 179 2.64 6.11 14.20
N PRO A 180 2.26 5.20 15.12
CA PRO A 180 3.17 4.25 15.72
C PRO A 180 3.70 3.21 14.73
N ILE A 181 2.96 2.82 13.69
CA ILE A 181 3.49 1.91 12.65
C ILE A 181 4.56 2.60 11.76
N VAL A 182 4.39 3.89 11.46
CA VAL A 182 5.40 4.67 10.72
C VAL A 182 6.62 4.99 11.60
N LEU A 183 6.44 5.18 12.92
CA LEU A 183 7.54 5.25 13.89
C LEU A 183 8.28 3.91 14.04
N ALA A 184 7.56 2.78 14.08
CA ALA A 184 8.17 1.46 14.06
C ALA A 184 9.02 1.28 12.80
N PHE A 185 8.54 1.71 11.63
CA PHE A 185 9.36 1.71 10.41
C PHE A 185 10.60 2.62 10.50
N TRP A 186 10.52 3.77 11.15
CA TRP A 186 11.69 4.61 11.40
C TRP A 186 12.76 3.88 12.24
N PHE A 187 12.34 3.12 13.25
CA PHE A 187 13.27 2.36 14.11
C PHE A 187 13.77 1.05 13.47
N THR A 188 13.02 0.39 12.57
CA THR A 188 13.60 -0.72 11.77
C THR A 188 14.68 -0.22 10.82
N LEU A 189 14.53 0.99 10.26
CA LEU A 189 15.62 1.65 9.53
C LEU A 189 16.82 1.99 10.43
N ASP A 190 16.63 2.28 11.71
CA ASP A 190 17.74 2.49 12.66
C ASP A 190 18.50 1.20 12.91
N ILE A 191 17.80 0.09 13.19
CA ILE A 191 18.41 -1.22 13.39
C ILE A 191 19.21 -1.64 12.16
N ALA A 192 18.60 -1.61 10.97
CA ALA A 192 19.26 -2.01 9.73
C ALA A 192 20.46 -1.12 9.37
N GLN A 193 20.43 0.17 9.75
CA GLN A 193 21.55 1.11 9.54
C GLN A 193 22.54 1.16 10.71
N GLY A 194 22.35 0.36 11.78
CA GLY A 194 23.22 0.35 12.96
C GLY A 194 23.16 1.59 13.84
N LYS A 195 22.12 2.43 13.71
CA LYS A 195 21.95 3.68 14.47
C LYS A 195 21.30 3.40 15.83
N ARG A 196 21.60 4.23 16.83
CA ARG A 196 21.08 4.17 18.22
C ARG A 196 21.36 2.86 19.00
N GLY A 197 22.01 1.87 18.38
CA GLY A 197 22.38 0.61 19.04
C GLY A 197 21.16 -0.16 19.54
N TRP A 198 21.25 -0.69 20.76
CA TRP A 198 20.18 -1.45 21.41
C TRP A 198 18.92 -0.61 21.69
N TRP A 199 19.04 0.71 21.84
CA TRP A 199 17.89 1.61 21.97
C TRP A 199 16.98 1.64 20.74
N ALA A 200 17.49 1.36 19.55
CA ALA A 200 16.65 1.25 18.36
C ALA A 200 15.61 0.12 18.50
N PHE A 201 15.99 -1.00 19.12
CA PHE A 201 15.08 -2.11 19.39
C PHE A 201 14.06 -1.77 20.49
N VAL A 202 14.48 -1.06 21.54
CA VAL A 202 13.59 -0.59 22.61
C VAL A 202 12.52 0.37 22.07
N PHE A 203 12.91 1.40 21.31
CA PHE A 203 11.95 2.35 20.74
C PHE A 203 11.04 1.71 19.68
N LEU A 204 11.58 0.75 18.91
CA LEU A 204 10.77 -0.08 18.01
C LEU A 204 9.72 -0.90 18.75
N GLY A 205 10.10 -1.55 19.85
CA GLY A 205 9.18 -2.32 20.68
C GLY A 205 8.07 -1.44 21.27
N ILE A 206 8.42 -0.27 21.81
CA ILE A 206 7.44 0.72 22.28
C ILE A 206 6.47 1.12 21.16
N ALA A 207 6.98 1.47 19.98
CA ALA A 207 6.16 1.84 18.83
C ALA A 207 5.23 0.70 18.39
N LEU A 208 5.75 -0.53 18.31
CA LEU A 208 4.95 -1.72 17.97
C LEU A 208 3.87 -2.00 19.02
N GLY A 209 4.18 -1.87 20.31
CA GLY A 209 3.21 -2.08 21.40
C GLY A 209 2.02 -1.13 21.29
N ILE A 210 2.25 0.16 20.99
CA ILE A 210 1.18 1.15 20.76
C ILE A 210 0.41 0.84 19.46
N ALA A 211 1.11 0.45 18.39
CA ALA A 211 0.48 0.07 17.12
C ALA A 211 -0.49 -1.11 17.31
N VAL A 212 -0.04 -2.18 17.97
CA VAL A 212 -0.83 -3.38 18.24
C VAL A 212 -1.99 -3.10 19.22
N ALA A 213 -1.79 -2.21 20.20
CA ALA A 213 -2.85 -1.72 21.10
C ALA A 213 -3.78 -0.66 20.45
N SER A 214 -3.52 -0.27 19.20
CA SER A 214 -4.44 0.50 18.36
C SER A 214 -5.21 -0.43 17.42
N ARG A 215 -4.49 -1.35 16.75
CA ARG A 215 -5.06 -2.41 15.91
C ARG A 215 -4.21 -3.68 15.93
N ILE A 216 -4.81 -4.81 16.29
CA ILE A 216 -4.14 -6.11 16.44
C ILE A 216 -3.43 -6.60 15.16
N ASN A 217 -3.95 -6.25 13.97
CA ASN A 217 -3.39 -6.64 12.68
C ASN A 217 -2.01 -6.01 12.39
N PHE A 218 -1.59 -4.99 13.14
CA PHE A 218 -0.23 -4.43 13.03
C PHE A 218 0.85 -5.33 13.64
N ALA A 219 0.48 -6.41 14.35
CA ALA A 219 1.42 -7.44 14.79
C ALA A 219 2.20 -8.07 13.62
N VAL A 220 1.62 -8.10 12.41
CA VAL A 220 2.27 -8.59 11.18
C VAL A 220 3.56 -7.81 10.85
N PHE A 221 3.70 -6.56 11.31
CA PHE A 221 4.92 -5.77 11.16
C PHE A 221 6.16 -6.41 11.81
N ALA A 222 5.98 -7.32 12.79
CA ALA A 222 7.07 -8.07 13.40
C ALA A 222 7.93 -8.84 12.37
N ALA A 223 7.35 -9.26 11.24
CA ALA A 223 8.12 -9.87 10.13
C ALA A 223 9.17 -8.90 9.54
N ILE A 224 8.83 -7.61 9.42
CA ILE A 224 9.74 -6.56 8.93
C ILE A 224 10.86 -6.30 9.96
N ILE A 225 10.56 -6.41 11.26
CA ILE A 225 11.54 -6.30 12.35
C ILE A 225 12.57 -7.42 12.26
N VAL A 226 12.14 -8.66 12.05
CA VAL A 226 13.04 -9.82 11.88
C VAL A 226 13.96 -9.60 10.68
N VAL A 227 13.44 -9.14 9.53
CA VAL A 227 14.28 -8.84 8.36
C VAL A 227 15.28 -7.70 8.66
N ALA A 228 14.87 -6.63 9.34
CA ALA A 228 15.79 -5.55 9.74
C ALA A 228 16.90 -6.04 10.69
N ALA A 229 16.57 -6.94 11.62
CA ALA A 229 17.52 -7.58 12.52
C ALA A 229 18.49 -8.52 11.79
N LEU A 230 18.00 -9.29 10.81
CA LEU A 230 18.83 -10.13 9.94
C LEU A 230 19.77 -9.30 9.05
N LEU A 231 19.29 -8.17 8.50
CA LEU A 231 20.15 -7.21 7.79
C LEU A 231 21.23 -6.65 8.73
N ARG A 232 20.87 -6.27 9.96
CA ARG A 232 21.84 -5.81 10.96
C ARG A 232 22.87 -6.88 11.27
N LEU A 233 22.46 -8.12 11.52
CA LEU A 233 23.36 -9.26 11.74
C LEU A 233 24.30 -9.45 10.54
N ALA A 234 23.77 -9.48 9.32
CA ALA A 234 24.55 -9.60 8.09
C ALA A 234 25.56 -8.44 7.90
N THR A 235 25.21 -7.20 8.26
CA THR A 235 26.18 -6.08 8.23
C THR A 235 27.28 -6.22 9.28
N MET A 236 26.94 -6.67 10.50
CA MET A 236 27.94 -6.90 11.56
C MET A 236 28.90 -8.03 11.20
N LEU A 237 28.39 -9.14 10.66
CA LEU A 237 29.21 -10.25 10.16
C LEU A 237 30.01 -9.85 8.91
N GLY A 238 29.43 -9.04 8.01
CA GLY A 238 30.13 -8.47 6.86
C GLY A 238 31.29 -7.54 7.24
N SER A 239 31.18 -6.80 8.37
CA SER A 239 32.31 -6.05 8.90
C SER A 239 33.43 -6.92 9.47
N VAL A 240 33.16 -8.16 9.92
CA VAL A 240 34.23 -9.08 10.37
C VAL A 240 35.19 -9.41 9.22
N LYS A 241 34.69 -9.55 7.98
CA LYS A 241 35.56 -9.69 6.78
C LYS A 241 36.45 -8.47 6.47
N ARG A 242 36.21 -7.31 7.09
CA ARG A 242 37.07 -6.10 6.93
C ARG A 242 38.03 -5.87 8.10
N VAL A 243 37.83 -6.50 9.26
CA VAL A 243 38.74 -6.37 10.42
C VAL A 243 39.80 -7.47 10.36
N GLY A 244 40.54 -7.49 9.23
CA GLY A 244 41.62 -8.45 8.96
C GLY A 244 42.83 -7.83 8.24
N TRP A 245 42.86 -6.51 8.04
CA TRP A 245 44.01 -5.80 7.45
C TRP A 245 44.26 -4.47 8.18
N ALA A 246 45.23 -4.47 9.10
CA ALA A 246 45.83 -3.24 9.60
C ALA A 246 46.93 -2.79 8.62
N SER A 247 46.57 -2.05 7.58
CA SER A 247 47.53 -1.31 6.74
C SER A 247 46.86 -0.16 5.96
N GLU A 248 46.16 0.72 6.67
CA GLU A 248 45.80 2.04 6.13
C GLU A 248 47.04 2.98 6.15
N GLN A 249 48.11 2.56 5.46
CA GLN A 249 49.35 3.35 5.30
C GLN A 249 50.12 3.03 4.01
N ALA A 250 49.42 2.74 2.90
CA ALA A 250 50.03 2.57 1.57
C ALA A 250 49.29 3.30 0.42
N ALA A 251 48.17 3.98 0.67
CA ALA A 251 47.33 4.58 -0.36
C ALA A 251 47.68 6.05 -0.74
N SER A 252 48.95 6.48 -0.59
CA SER A 252 49.43 7.80 -1.05
C SER A 252 50.64 7.75 -1.98
N LYS A 253 51.09 6.56 -2.43
CA LYS A 253 52.20 6.40 -3.39
C LYS A 253 51.90 5.38 -4.49
N THR A 254 50.85 5.60 -5.28
CA THR A 254 50.69 4.93 -6.59
C THR A 254 49.96 5.80 -7.61
N TYR A 255 50.45 7.03 -7.80
CA TYR A 255 50.39 7.69 -9.11
C TYR A 255 51.83 8.02 -9.50
N ALA A 256 52.18 7.76 -10.77
CA ALA A 256 53.52 7.91 -11.35
C ALA A 256 54.63 6.97 -10.82
N MET A 257 54.59 5.69 -11.25
CA MET A 257 55.78 4.97 -11.76
C MET A 257 55.36 3.66 -12.43
N GLU A 258 54.96 3.71 -13.71
CA GLU A 258 55.14 2.64 -14.70
C GLU A 258 54.68 3.12 -16.10
N ALA A 259 55.65 3.61 -16.88
CA ALA A 259 55.51 3.87 -18.32
C ALA A 259 56.90 3.74 -18.96
N GLY A 260 57.54 2.59 -18.74
CA GLY A 260 58.83 2.25 -19.31
C GLY A 260 58.68 1.39 -20.56
N THR A 261 59.17 1.88 -21.69
CA THR A 261 59.50 1.10 -22.91
C THR A 261 58.38 0.30 -23.59
N VAL A 262 57.79 0.92 -24.62
CA VAL A 262 57.61 0.27 -25.93
C VAL A 262 58.22 1.19 -26.99
N ILE A 263 59.04 0.63 -27.89
CA ILE A 263 59.71 1.31 -28.99
C ILE A 263 58.82 1.20 -30.24
N GLY A 264 58.69 2.26 -31.05
CA GLY A 264 58.06 2.12 -32.37
C GLY A 264 57.49 3.38 -33.04
N ASP A 265 58.38 4.25 -33.52
CA ASP A 265 58.32 4.88 -34.86
C ASP A 265 57.28 5.97 -35.25
N GLN A 266 57.79 6.91 -36.07
CA GLN A 266 57.12 7.84 -37.02
C GLN A 266 56.52 9.19 -36.53
N SER A 267 57.22 10.27 -36.96
CA SER A 267 56.72 11.58 -37.46
C SER A 267 55.99 12.62 -36.58
N THR A 268 56.73 13.70 -36.26
CA THR A 268 56.52 15.13 -36.65
C THR A 268 55.16 15.84 -36.55
N VAL A 269 55.21 17.12 -36.08
CA VAL A 269 54.37 18.33 -36.34
C VAL A 269 54.06 19.04 -34.99
N ILE A 270 54.81 20.07 -34.57
CA ILE A 270 54.62 21.52 -34.86
C ILE A 270 53.18 21.97 -34.52
N SER A 271 52.87 22.50 -33.34
CA SER A 271 52.92 23.93 -32.93
C SER A 271 51.85 24.12 -31.81
N ASP A 272 51.70 25.19 -31.02
CA ASP A 272 52.27 26.54 -31.04
C ASP A 272 52.03 27.26 -29.68
N GLN A 273 52.53 28.51 -29.54
CA GLN A 273 52.12 29.54 -28.54
C GLN A 273 52.49 29.27 -27.05
N SER A 274 53.59 29.88 -26.54
CA SER A 274 53.62 31.21 -25.85
C SER A 274 53.32 31.12 -24.34
N SER A 275 54.34 31.04 -23.47
CA SER A 275 55.08 32.18 -22.87
C SER A 275 54.36 32.92 -21.74
N VAL A 276 55.00 33.08 -20.58
CA VAL A 276 55.37 34.38 -19.96
C VAL A 276 55.97 34.15 -18.56
N ILE A 277 57.15 34.74 -18.41
CA ILE A 277 58.03 34.83 -17.23
C ILE A 277 57.40 35.70 -16.13
N SER A 278 57.62 35.33 -14.86
CA SER A 278 58.11 36.24 -13.79
C SER A 278 58.10 35.50 -12.45
N ASP A 279 58.97 35.71 -11.47
CA ASP A 279 60.37 36.18 -11.34
C ASP A 279 60.58 36.32 -9.81
N GLN A 280 61.83 36.45 -9.36
CA GLN A 280 62.24 36.84 -7.99
C GLN A 280 62.12 35.76 -6.87
N SER A 281 63.03 35.57 -5.93
CA SER A 281 64.51 35.71 -5.80
C SER A 281 64.87 35.71 -4.30
N SER A 282 65.65 34.73 -3.81
CA SER A 282 66.56 34.80 -2.62
C SER A 282 67.06 33.37 -2.30
N VAL A 283 68.33 32.94 -2.39
CA VAL A 283 69.67 33.51 -2.09
C VAL A 283 70.07 33.39 -0.60
N ILE A 284 71.18 32.67 -0.35
CA ILE A 284 72.03 32.61 0.90
C ILE A 284 71.39 31.84 2.09
N SER A 285 72.09 30.99 2.87
CA SER A 285 73.52 30.58 2.91
C SER A 285 73.74 29.19 3.55
N ASP A 286 74.85 28.53 3.21
CA ASP A 286 75.50 27.52 4.06
C ASP A 286 76.02 28.13 5.37
N GLN A 287 76.21 27.30 6.41
CA GLN A 287 77.42 27.27 7.26
C GLN A 287 77.38 26.04 8.19
N SER A 288 78.55 25.48 8.46
CA SER A 288 78.78 24.24 9.19
C SER A 288 78.83 24.41 10.72
N SER A 289 78.52 23.33 11.46
CA SER A 289 79.11 23.13 12.80
C SER A 289 79.38 21.64 13.07
N VAL A 290 80.52 21.37 13.69
CA VAL A 290 81.09 20.05 14.05
C VAL A 290 81.09 19.91 15.59
N VAL A 291 81.54 18.77 16.15
CA VAL A 291 81.87 18.52 17.58
C VAL A 291 80.66 18.09 18.43
N SER A 292 80.68 16.99 19.22
CA SER A 292 81.62 15.85 19.34
C SER A 292 80.98 14.66 20.08
N ASP A 293 81.69 13.53 20.07
CA ASP A 293 81.39 12.28 20.78
C ASP A 293 81.52 12.31 22.33
N GLU A 294 81.27 11.13 22.91
CA GLU A 294 81.59 10.57 24.23
C GLU A 294 80.36 10.29 25.14
N SER A 295 80.17 9.12 25.75
CA SER A 295 81.00 7.88 25.85
C SER A 295 80.07 6.65 26.07
N SER A 296 80.38 5.44 25.57
CA SER A 296 81.01 4.31 26.30
C SER A 296 80.10 3.61 27.37
N VAL A 297 80.17 2.30 27.67
CA VAL A 297 81.04 1.19 27.22
C VAL A 297 80.44 -0.21 27.60
N LEU A 298 81.09 -1.31 27.18
CA LEU A 298 81.01 -2.73 27.65
C LEU A 298 79.87 -3.67 27.17
N SER A 299 80.23 -4.49 26.18
CA SER A 299 79.82 -5.91 26.01
C SER A 299 80.65 -6.84 26.93
N PRO A 300 80.29 -8.14 27.08
CA PRO A 300 81.13 -9.16 26.39
C PRO A 300 80.44 -10.49 25.95
N GLN A 301 80.94 -11.04 24.83
CA GLN A 301 81.09 -12.50 24.51
C GLN A 301 79.83 -13.39 24.43
N SER A 302 79.68 -14.39 23.54
CA SER A 302 80.50 -15.04 22.48
C SER A 302 79.54 -15.64 21.41
N LEU A 303 79.85 -16.50 20.41
CA LEU A 303 81.03 -17.32 20.04
C LEU A 303 81.10 -17.47 18.49
N VAL A 304 81.36 -18.66 17.92
CA VAL A 304 81.66 -18.92 16.49
C VAL A 304 81.12 -20.28 16.01
N SER A 305 80.55 -20.36 14.79
CA SER A 305 80.64 -21.47 13.76
C SER A 305 79.67 -21.15 12.60
N ARG A 306 80.06 -20.91 11.33
CA ARG A 306 80.46 -21.87 10.26
C ARG A 306 79.53 -23.09 10.11
N ASP A 307 78.70 -23.14 9.05
CA ASP A 307 79.00 -23.83 7.76
C ASP A 307 77.89 -23.58 6.69
N ALA A 308 78.11 -24.04 5.45
CA ALA A 308 77.32 -23.77 4.22
C ALA A 308 76.33 -24.93 3.89
N PRO A 309 75.69 -25.08 2.68
CA PRO A 309 75.53 -24.17 1.51
C PRO A 309 74.05 -24.06 1.02
N ALA A 310 73.86 -23.50 -0.19
CA ALA A 310 72.56 -23.29 -0.85
C ALA A 310 71.77 -24.57 -1.20
N LEU A 311 70.44 -24.45 -1.39
CA LEU A 311 69.66 -25.17 -2.41
C LEU A 311 68.21 -24.64 -2.59
N ARG A 312 67.78 -24.53 -3.86
CA ARG A 312 66.40 -24.51 -4.41
C ARG A 312 65.27 -23.78 -3.68
N ASN A 313 64.78 -22.73 -4.33
CA ASN A 313 63.42 -22.22 -4.16
C ASN A 313 62.47 -22.96 -5.13
N GLU A 314 61.74 -23.98 -4.67
CA GLU A 314 60.64 -24.60 -5.42
C GLU A 314 59.30 -24.05 -4.89
N GLY A 315 58.38 -23.73 -5.82
CA GLY A 315 57.24 -22.86 -5.52
C GLY A 315 56.18 -23.46 -4.61
N SER A 316 55.80 -22.73 -3.58
CA SER A 316 54.56 -22.97 -2.82
C SER A 316 53.36 -22.42 -3.60
N ASN A 317 52.58 -23.31 -4.22
CA ASN A 317 51.26 -22.96 -4.72
C ASN A 317 50.38 -22.47 -3.56
N VAL A 318 49.95 -21.21 -3.61
CA VAL A 318 48.96 -20.65 -2.67
C VAL A 318 47.60 -21.27 -2.97
N THR A 319 47.21 -22.27 -2.18
CA THR A 319 45.90 -22.91 -2.27
C THR A 319 44.86 -22.15 -1.46
N TRP A 320 43.97 -21.47 -2.16
CA TRP A 320 42.81 -20.80 -1.58
C TRP A 320 41.71 -21.82 -1.30
N ASN A 321 41.32 -21.96 -0.04
CA ASN A 321 40.16 -22.78 0.32
C ASN A 321 38.91 -21.92 0.29
N THR A 322 38.04 -22.16 -0.69
CA THR A 322 36.70 -21.55 -0.74
C THR A 322 35.71 -22.46 -0.03
N ARG A 323 35.15 -22.03 1.11
CA ARG A 323 34.00 -22.70 1.73
C ARG A 323 32.71 -21.96 1.37
N THR A 324 31.83 -22.65 0.66
CA THR A 324 30.52 -22.13 0.25
C THR A 324 29.43 -22.63 1.19
N ILE A 325 28.85 -21.73 1.97
CA ILE A 325 27.66 -22.03 2.80
C ILE A 325 26.43 -21.48 2.08
N THR A 326 25.47 -22.36 1.78
CA THR A 326 24.24 -21.99 1.07
C THR A 326 23.07 -21.92 2.03
N LEU A 327 22.49 -20.74 2.22
CA LEU A 327 21.28 -20.51 3.02
C LEU A 327 20.18 -19.98 2.09
N GLY A 328 19.54 -20.91 1.36
CA GLY A 328 18.57 -20.58 0.33
C GLY A 328 19.18 -19.73 -0.79
N PRO A 329 18.63 -18.55 -1.13
CA PRO A 329 19.18 -17.68 -2.18
C PRO A 329 20.45 -16.92 -1.76
N ILE A 330 20.94 -17.12 -0.52
CA ILE A 330 22.15 -16.50 -0.01
C ILE A 330 23.30 -17.50 -0.11
N ILE A 331 24.22 -17.22 -1.04
CA ILE A 331 25.50 -17.92 -1.17
C ILE A 331 26.53 -17.13 -0.36
N ILE A 332 27.14 -17.76 0.64
CA ILE A 332 28.22 -17.19 1.44
C ILE A 332 29.51 -17.91 1.05
N GLU A 333 30.32 -17.27 0.21
CA GLU A 333 31.68 -17.72 -0.11
C GLU A 333 32.65 -17.18 0.93
N ILE A 334 33.44 -18.08 1.52
CA ILE A 334 34.51 -17.76 2.47
C ILE A 334 35.82 -18.19 1.83
N GLU A 335 36.60 -17.22 1.35
CA GLU A 335 38.01 -17.40 1.00
C GLU A 335 38.88 -17.06 2.21
N SER A 336 39.86 -17.91 2.49
CA SER A 336 40.97 -17.61 3.41
C SER A 336 42.30 -18.01 2.76
N GLN A 337 43.33 -17.18 2.96
CA GLN A 337 44.71 -17.64 2.81
C GLN A 337 45.03 -18.58 3.97
N ALA A 338 45.88 -19.58 3.75
CA ALA A 338 46.43 -20.41 4.81
C ALA A 338 47.55 -19.63 5.56
N PRO A 339 47.32 -19.18 6.82
CA PRO A 339 48.34 -18.53 7.63
C PRO A 339 49.17 -19.60 8.37
N SER A 340 50.23 -19.20 9.08
CA SER A 340 50.87 -20.08 10.05
C SER A 340 49.86 -20.50 11.15
N ALA A 341 50.01 -21.71 11.67
CA ALA A 341 48.98 -22.35 12.51
C ALA A 341 48.58 -21.55 13.77
N GLU A 342 49.51 -20.79 14.36
CA GLU A 342 49.21 -19.93 15.52
C GLU A 342 48.47 -18.64 15.15
N ALA A 343 48.67 -18.12 13.94
CA ALA A 343 47.94 -16.95 13.44
C ALA A 343 46.51 -17.32 13.06
N SER A 344 46.31 -18.42 12.32
CA SER A 344 44.96 -18.94 12.03
C SER A 344 44.17 -19.20 13.31
N ALA A 345 44.75 -19.86 14.32
CA ALA A 345 44.06 -20.13 15.57
C ALA A 345 43.57 -18.85 16.27
N ARG A 346 44.34 -17.75 16.24
CA ARG A 346 43.92 -16.46 16.81
C ARG A 346 42.84 -15.78 15.98
N ASP A 347 42.99 -15.76 14.66
CA ASP A 347 42.00 -15.14 13.76
C ASP A 347 40.67 -15.89 13.78
N ASP A 348 40.70 -17.23 13.84
CA ASP A 348 39.53 -18.10 14.00
C ASP A 348 38.81 -17.85 15.35
N ILE A 349 39.56 -17.66 16.44
CA ILE A 349 38.99 -17.28 17.76
C ILE A 349 38.35 -15.89 17.71
N VAL A 350 39.02 -14.89 17.10
CA VAL A 350 38.49 -13.52 16.99
C VAL A 350 37.26 -13.48 16.09
N ALA A 351 37.26 -14.18 14.96
CA ALA A 351 36.10 -14.30 14.08
C ALA A 351 34.91 -14.99 14.78
N THR A 352 35.17 -16.07 15.51
CA THR A 352 34.16 -16.79 16.30
C THR A 352 33.58 -15.90 17.42
N THR A 353 34.44 -15.17 18.14
CA THR A 353 34.01 -14.23 19.19
C THR A 353 33.17 -13.09 18.62
N ASN A 354 33.57 -12.51 17.48
CA ASN A 354 32.83 -11.46 16.81
C ASN A 354 31.48 -11.95 16.25
N PHE A 355 31.42 -13.19 15.75
CA PHE A 355 30.16 -13.83 15.35
C PHE A 355 29.19 -13.93 16.53
N TRP A 356 29.63 -14.51 17.66
CA TRP A 356 28.77 -14.64 18.84
C TRP A 356 28.38 -13.28 19.43
N ASN A 357 29.28 -12.30 19.46
CA ASN A 357 28.95 -10.92 19.88
C ASN A 357 27.86 -10.30 19.00
N ALA A 358 27.90 -10.50 17.67
CA ALA A 358 26.88 -10.00 16.76
C ALA A 358 25.53 -10.73 16.96
N VAL A 359 25.55 -12.06 17.11
CA VAL A 359 24.35 -12.87 17.40
C VAL A 359 23.73 -12.50 18.73
N VAL A 360 24.52 -12.36 19.80
CA VAL A 360 24.06 -11.95 21.14
C VAL A 360 23.52 -10.52 21.11
N PHE A 361 24.19 -9.58 20.44
CA PHE A 361 23.69 -8.20 20.33
C PHE A 361 22.33 -8.12 19.62
N VAL A 362 22.18 -8.80 18.47
CA VAL A 362 20.93 -8.80 17.71
C VAL A 362 19.83 -9.60 18.42
N GLY A 363 20.17 -10.73 19.04
CA GLY A 363 19.25 -11.56 19.83
C GLY A 363 18.73 -10.84 21.08
N ALA A 364 19.62 -10.21 21.85
CA ALA A 364 19.25 -9.36 22.98
C ALA A 364 18.43 -8.14 22.53
N GLY A 365 18.78 -7.52 21.40
CA GLY A 365 17.98 -6.47 20.77
C GLY A 365 16.55 -6.94 20.48
N LEU A 366 16.38 -8.05 19.78
CA LEU A 366 15.06 -8.64 19.49
C LEU A 366 14.29 -8.98 20.78
N PHE A 367 14.95 -9.54 21.79
CA PHE A 367 14.35 -9.78 23.09
C PHE A 367 13.84 -8.49 23.74
N PHE A 368 14.64 -7.41 23.75
CA PHE A 368 14.20 -6.11 24.27
C PHE A 368 13.06 -5.49 23.46
N ALA A 369 13.04 -5.66 22.12
CA ALA A 369 11.93 -5.20 21.28
C ALA A 369 10.62 -5.94 21.63
N VAL A 370 10.66 -7.27 21.79
CA VAL A 370 9.50 -8.07 22.20
C VAL A 370 9.06 -7.72 23.63
N LEU A 371 9.99 -7.67 24.57
CA LEU A 371 9.70 -7.35 25.98
C LEU A 371 9.04 -5.97 26.11
N THR A 372 9.58 -4.95 25.45
CA THR A 372 9.04 -3.59 25.51
C THR A 372 7.72 -3.46 24.74
N ALA A 373 7.53 -4.18 23.62
CA ALA A 373 6.24 -4.27 22.95
C ALA A 373 5.16 -4.91 23.83
N LEU A 374 5.49 -6.00 24.54
CA LEU A 374 4.56 -6.67 25.47
C LEU A 374 4.23 -5.80 26.68
N ILE A 375 5.21 -5.12 27.28
CA ILE A 375 4.98 -4.18 28.40
C ILE A 375 4.08 -3.03 27.94
N VAL A 376 4.37 -2.41 26.80
CA VAL A 376 3.59 -1.27 26.29
C VAL A 376 2.20 -1.70 25.84
N PHE A 377 2.05 -2.88 25.24
CA PHE A 377 0.74 -3.48 24.94
C PHE A 377 -0.05 -3.78 26.23
N ARG A 378 0.58 -4.33 27.30
CA ARG A 378 -0.06 -4.54 28.61
C ARG A 378 -0.52 -3.23 29.26
N ILE A 379 0.21 -2.13 29.05
CA ILE A 379 -0.16 -0.79 29.51
C ILE A 379 -1.32 -0.22 28.68
N ALA A 380 -1.27 -0.31 27.35
CA ALA A 380 -2.26 0.34 26.46
C ALA A 380 -3.51 -0.51 26.16
N GLN A 381 -3.47 -1.82 26.42
CA GLN A 381 -4.56 -2.78 26.24
C GLN A 381 -4.73 -3.65 27.52
N PRO A 382 -4.98 -3.06 28.70
CA PRO A 382 -4.84 -3.76 29.97
C PRO A 382 -5.85 -4.90 30.19
N TYR A 383 -7.07 -4.80 29.65
CA TYR A 383 -8.13 -5.80 29.77
C TYR A 383 -8.02 -6.96 28.76
N ALA A 384 -7.02 -6.95 27.87
CA ALA A 384 -6.62 -8.16 27.14
C ALA A 384 -6.05 -9.24 28.08
N PHE A 385 -5.74 -8.86 29.32
CA PHE A 385 -5.09 -9.71 30.31
C PHE A 385 -5.94 -9.92 31.57
N GLU A 386 -5.73 -11.07 32.20
CA GLU A 386 -6.21 -11.43 33.53
C GLU A 386 -4.98 -11.71 34.42
N GLY A 387 -4.88 -11.00 35.55
CA GLY A 387 -3.66 -10.96 36.35
C GLY A 387 -2.46 -10.35 35.60
N LEU A 388 -1.26 -10.90 35.80
CA LEU A 388 -0.03 -10.39 35.17
C LEU A 388 0.15 -10.84 33.72
N PHE A 389 -0.12 -12.12 33.42
CA PHE A 389 0.23 -12.76 32.13
C PHE A 389 -0.88 -13.64 31.53
N GLY A 390 -1.98 -13.91 32.23
CA GLY A 390 -3.11 -14.64 31.65
C GLY A 390 -3.77 -13.77 30.57
N LEU A 391 -4.27 -14.37 29.49
CA LEU A 391 -5.13 -13.66 28.54
C LEU A 391 -6.57 -13.73 29.02
N ASN A 392 -7.28 -12.60 28.99
CA ASN A 392 -8.68 -12.52 29.36
C ASN A 392 -9.53 -13.32 28.35
N PRO A 393 -10.26 -14.39 28.77
CA PRO A 393 -11.06 -15.21 27.87
C PRO A 393 -12.10 -14.42 27.06
N LYS A 394 -12.66 -13.35 27.65
CA LYS A 394 -13.64 -12.48 26.97
C LYS A 394 -13.00 -11.75 25.78
N TRP A 395 -11.81 -11.18 25.97
CA TRP A 395 -11.05 -10.52 24.90
C TRP A 395 -10.59 -11.52 23.83
N VAL A 396 -10.17 -12.74 24.22
CA VAL A 396 -9.82 -13.79 23.25
C VAL A 396 -11.02 -14.18 22.39
N ASN A 397 -12.22 -14.30 22.97
CA ASN A 397 -13.45 -14.59 22.23
C ASN A 397 -13.83 -13.44 21.28
N ASP A 398 -13.72 -12.18 21.72
CA ASP A 398 -13.95 -11.00 20.86
C ASP A 398 -12.97 -10.96 19.67
N MET A 399 -11.67 -11.22 19.91
CA MET A 399 -10.67 -11.29 18.83
C MET A 399 -10.93 -12.45 17.88
N LYS A 400 -11.41 -13.60 18.37
CA LYS A 400 -11.80 -14.74 17.53
C LYS A 400 -13.00 -14.37 16.65
N TYR A 401 -14.05 -13.77 17.23
CA TYR A 401 -15.24 -13.35 16.49
C TYR A 401 -14.91 -12.36 15.35
N VAL A 402 -14.04 -11.38 15.60
CA VAL A 402 -13.54 -10.46 14.56
C VAL A 402 -12.72 -11.19 13.50
N GLY A 403 -11.90 -12.17 13.91
CA GLY A 403 -11.19 -13.05 12.99
C GLY A 403 -12.16 -13.81 12.07
N ASP A 404 -13.22 -14.39 12.63
CA ASP A 404 -14.22 -15.14 11.88
C ASP A 404 -15.01 -14.21 10.92
N LEU A 405 -15.31 -12.97 11.31
CA LEU A 405 -15.91 -11.95 10.43
C LEU A 405 -15.00 -11.58 9.25
N VAL A 406 -13.73 -11.25 9.50
CA VAL A 406 -12.79 -10.80 8.46
C VAL A 406 -12.40 -11.94 7.51
N ASN A 407 -12.46 -13.19 7.95
CA ASN A 407 -12.28 -14.38 7.10
C ASN A 407 -13.57 -14.85 6.40
N GLY A 408 -14.72 -14.19 6.61
CA GLY A 408 -15.99 -14.57 5.98
C GLY A 408 -16.59 -15.89 6.50
N ILE A 409 -16.14 -16.34 7.68
CA ILE A 409 -16.65 -17.51 8.39
C ILE A 409 -17.94 -17.14 9.13
N ALA A 410 -17.95 -15.97 9.78
CA ALA A 410 -19.14 -15.42 10.41
C ALA A 410 -20.04 -14.73 9.36
N ASP A 411 -21.28 -15.22 9.27
CA ASP A 411 -22.32 -14.70 8.40
C ASP A 411 -22.95 -13.45 9.05
N SER A 412 -22.77 -12.28 8.44
CA SER A 412 -23.16 -10.99 9.02
C SER A 412 -23.43 -9.97 7.89
N PRO A 413 -24.53 -9.19 7.94
CA PRO A 413 -24.94 -8.35 6.81
C PRO A 413 -23.85 -7.44 6.21
N PRO A 414 -22.98 -6.76 6.99
CA PRO A 414 -21.93 -5.91 6.43
C PRO A 414 -20.88 -6.68 5.60
N SER A 415 -20.73 -8.01 5.77
CA SER A 415 -19.73 -8.79 5.02
C SER A 415 -20.22 -9.22 3.63
N LEU A 416 -21.55 -9.21 3.39
CA LEU A 416 -22.16 -9.66 2.13
C LEU A 416 -21.65 -8.86 0.92
N GLN A 417 -21.28 -7.59 1.10
CA GLN A 417 -20.76 -6.70 0.05
C GLN A 417 -19.49 -7.20 -0.67
N TRP A 418 -18.67 -8.01 0.01
CA TRP A 418 -17.43 -8.55 -0.57
C TRP A 418 -17.61 -9.89 -1.28
N THR A 419 -18.80 -10.51 -1.20
CA THR A 419 -19.15 -11.73 -1.93
C THR A 419 -18.85 -11.57 -3.41
N GLY A 420 -18.08 -12.48 -4.00
CA GLY A 420 -17.73 -12.45 -5.43
C GLY A 420 -16.91 -11.23 -5.88
N ARG A 421 -16.31 -10.46 -4.96
CA ARG A 421 -15.30 -9.44 -5.33
C ARG A 421 -13.97 -10.15 -5.61
N ALA A 422 -13.22 -9.66 -6.60
CA ALA A 422 -11.93 -10.22 -6.93
C ALA A 422 -10.88 -9.85 -5.87
N ALA A 423 -10.33 -10.87 -5.19
CA ALA A 423 -9.21 -10.75 -4.26
C ALA A 423 -8.04 -9.97 -4.90
N TYR A 424 -7.35 -9.14 -4.10
CA TYR A 424 -6.35 -8.15 -4.49
C TYR A 424 -6.83 -7.03 -5.46
N LEU A 425 -7.58 -7.37 -6.51
CA LEU A 425 -8.02 -6.43 -7.55
C LEU A 425 -9.05 -5.42 -7.05
N PHE A 426 -9.99 -5.81 -6.19
CA PHE A 426 -10.99 -4.88 -5.64
C PHE A 426 -10.37 -3.83 -4.68
N PRO A 427 -9.48 -4.19 -3.73
CA PRO A 427 -8.70 -3.20 -3.00
C PRO A 427 -7.83 -2.32 -3.91
N LEU A 428 -7.17 -2.90 -4.90
CA LEU A 428 -6.34 -2.15 -5.85
C LEU A 428 -7.16 -1.13 -6.64
N TYR A 429 -8.34 -1.51 -7.13
CA TYR A 429 -9.29 -0.63 -7.82
C TYR A 429 -9.68 0.58 -6.94
N ASN A 430 -10.02 0.34 -5.68
CA ASN A 430 -10.40 1.41 -4.76
C ASN A 430 -9.22 2.34 -4.40
N ILE A 431 -8.04 1.78 -4.13
CA ILE A 431 -6.81 2.56 -3.89
C ILE A 431 -6.47 3.43 -5.11
N PHE A 432 -6.62 2.88 -6.32
CA PHE A 432 -6.29 3.60 -7.57
C PHE A 432 -7.29 4.70 -7.92
N ASN A 433 -8.59 4.43 -7.86
CA ASN A 433 -9.59 5.38 -8.34
C ASN A 433 -9.98 6.41 -7.27
N TYR A 434 -10.11 5.99 -6.02
CA TYR A 434 -10.70 6.81 -4.95
C TYR A 434 -9.68 7.24 -3.91
N GLY A 435 -8.89 6.31 -3.36
CA GLY A 435 -8.03 6.61 -2.22
C GLY A 435 -6.82 7.49 -2.53
N LEU A 436 -6.07 7.17 -3.60
CA LEU A 436 -4.93 7.97 -4.09
C LEU A 436 -5.30 8.85 -5.30
N GLY A 437 -6.22 8.38 -6.14
CA GLY A 437 -6.46 8.94 -7.47
C GLY A 437 -5.45 8.44 -8.52
N PHE A 438 -5.93 8.27 -9.76
CA PHE A 438 -5.23 7.47 -10.78
C PHE A 438 -3.79 7.93 -11.10
N PRO A 439 -3.47 9.23 -11.27
CA PRO A 439 -2.10 9.67 -11.55
C PRO A 439 -1.12 9.41 -10.39
N PHE A 440 -1.55 9.64 -9.15
CA PHE A 440 -0.74 9.37 -7.96
C PHE A 440 -0.54 7.86 -7.78
N ALA A 441 -1.60 7.06 -7.89
CA ALA A 441 -1.51 5.60 -7.83
C ALA A 441 -0.54 5.04 -8.91
N THR A 442 -0.59 5.58 -10.13
CA THR A 442 0.34 5.23 -11.21
C THR A 442 1.80 5.59 -10.87
N ALA A 443 2.04 6.77 -10.30
CA ALA A 443 3.39 7.16 -9.85
C ALA A 443 3.91 6.28 -8.70
N ALA A 444 3.03 5.91 -7.75
CA ALA A 444 3.37 5.02 -6.63
C ALA A 444 3.70 3.61 -7.11
N LEU A 445 2.91 3.04 -8.03
CA LEU A 445 3.17 1.72 -8.62
C LEU A 445 4.45 1.73 -9.47
N GLY A 446 4.68 2.78 -10.27
CA GLY A 446 5.94 2.97 -11.00
C GLY A 446 7.14 3.00 -10.05
N GLY A 447 7.03 3.69 -8.92
CA GLY A 447 8.03 3.71 -7.87
C GLY A 447 8.28 2.36 -7.22
N PHE A 448 7.24 1.58 -6.95
CA PHE A 448 7.34 0.23 -6.40
C PHE A 448 8.05 -0.73 -7.36
N ILE A 449 7.67 -0.71 -8.65
CA ILE A 449 8.30 -1.52 -9.71
C ILE A 449 9.77 -1.13 -9.91
N VAL A 450 10.08 0.17 -9.93
CA VAL A 450 11.48 0.64 -10.00
C VAL A 450 12.25 0.27 -8.73
N GLY A 451 11.63 0.34 -7.55
CA GLY A 451 12.24 -0.09 -6.29
C GLY A 451 12.63 -1.57 -6.32
N LEU A 452 11.73 -2.45 -6.78
CA LEU A 452 12.02 -3.87 -7.03
C LEU A 452 13.18 -4.05 -8.02
N TYR A 453 13.17 -3.34 -9.14
CA TYR A 453 14.26 -3.38 -10.12
C TYR A 453 15.60 -2.93 -9.52
N GLU A 454 15.63 -1.86 -8.71
CA GLU A 454 16.84 -1.35 -8.07
C GLU A 454 17.37 -2.29 -6.96
N ILE A 455 16.49 -3.04 -6.27
CA ILE A 455 16.89 -4.16 -5.39
C ILE A 455 17.52 -5.29 -6.21
N LEU A 456 16.80 -5.81 -7.21
CA LEU A 456 17.21 -7.02 -7.94
C LEU A 456 18.47 -6.78 -8.79
N ARG A 457 18.55 -5.63 -9.47
CA ARG A 457 19.64 -5.31 -10.41
C ARG A 457 20.84 -4.65 -9.75
N TYR A 458 20.63 -3.75 -8.81
CA TYR A 458 21.71 -2.93 -8.21
C TYR A 458 21.92 -3.18 -6.71
N ARG A 459 21.22 -4.16 -6.12
CA ARG A 459 21.31 -4.54 -4.70
C ARG A 459 21.14 -3.33 -3.76
N ARG A 460 20.27 -2.37 -4.14
CA ARG A 460 19.95 -1.19 -3.33
C ARG A 460 18.99 -1.55 -2.20
N TRP A 461 19.55 -2.15 -1.15
CA TRP A 461 18.80 -2.66 0.01
C TRP A 461 17.98 -1.60 0.77
N ASN A 462 18.21 -0.29 0.54
CA ASN A 462 17.38 0.80 1.08
C ASN A 462 15.88 0.63 0.78
N PHE A 463 15.52 0.03 -0.36
CA PHE A 463 14.13 -0.24 -0.72
C PHE A 463 13.56 -1.49 -0.04
N LEU A 464 14.40 -2.42 0.46
CA LEU A 464 13.96 -3.77 0.83
C LEU A 464 12.88 -3.76 1.91
N LEU A 465 13.11 -3.05 3.03
CA LEU A 465 12.15 -2.99 4.14
C LEU A 465 10.83 -2.33 3.72
N MET A 466 10.90 -1.27 2.89
CA MET A 466 9.72 -0.58 2.36
C MET A 466 8.94 -1.47 1.38
N THR A 467 9.64 -2.23 0.55
CA THR A 467 9.05 -3.15 -0.45
C THR A 467 8.38 -4.33 0.24
N LEU A 468 9.03 -4.90 1.26
CA LEU A 468 8.48 -5.99 2.05
C LEU A 468 7.27 -5.55 2.88
N TRP A 469 7.29 -4.33 3.43
CA TRP A 469 6.11 -3.79 4.12
C TRP A 469 4.95 -3.58 3.15
N VAL A 470 5.15 -2.81 2.08
CA VAL A 470 4.08 -2.49 1.11
C VAL A 470 3.56 -3.74 0.42
N GLY A 471 4.43 -4.56 -0.17
CA GLY A 471 4.04 -5.78 -0.87
C GLY A 471 3.50 -6.85 0.08
N GLY A 472 4.18 -7.10 1.20
CA GLY A 472 3.80 -8.14 2.15
C GLY A 472 2.48 -7.85 2.87
N PHE A 473 2.26 -6.61 3.31
CA PHE A 473 1.00 -6.24 3.98
C PHE A 473 -0.16 -6.13 2.98
N PHE A 474 0.07 -5.66 1.75
CA PHE A 474 -0.95 -5.69 0.69
C PHE A 474 -1.36 -7.14 0.35
N LEU A 475 -0.41 -8.05 0.19
CA LEU A 475 -0.69 -9.47 -0.06
C LEU A 475 -1.37 -10.15 1.14
N TYR A 476 -0.99 -9.77 2.37
CA TYR A 476 -1.62 -10.29 3.58
C TYR A 476 -3.08 -9.87 3.70
N LEU A 477 -3.42 -8.60 3.43
CA LEU A 477 -4.80 -8.12 3.50
C LEU A 477 -5.64 -8.57 2.29
N GLY A 478 -5.07 -8.59 1.09
CA GLY A 478 -5.80 -8.88 -0.14
C GLY A 478 -6.24 -10.33 -0.32
N GLN A 479 -5.75 -11.24 0.53
CA GLN A 479 -6.18 -12.65 0.61
C GLN A 479 -7.40 -12.86 1.55
N LEU A 480 -7.72 -11.87 2.40
CA LEU A 480 -8.81 -11.96 3.37
C LEU A 480 -10.16 -11.75 2.65
N PHE A 481 -11.23 -12.30 3.23
CA PHE A 481 -12.58 -12.08 2.69
C PHE A 481 -13.06 -10.64 2.90
N GLY A 482 -12.77 -10.06 4.08
CA GLY A 482 -13.05 -8.66 4.40
C GLY A 482 -12.09 -7.71 3.69
N LEU A 483 -12.49 -7.22 2.51
CA LEU A 483 -11.66 -6.38 1.63
C LEU A 483 -11.74 -4.87 1.93
N VAL A 484 -12.01 -4.49 3.18
CA VAL A 484 -12.22 -3.11 3.65
C VAL A 484 -11.07 -2.18 3.24
N VAL A 485 -11.37 -1.11 2.50
CA VAL A 485 -10.32 -0.26 1.91
C VAL A 485 -9.53 0.53 2.96
N ARG A 486 -10.18 0.97 4.05
CA ARG A 486 -9.50 1.72 5.14
C ARG A 486 -8.38 0.93 5.82
N TYR A 487 -8.38 -0.41 5.74
CA TYR A 487 -7.33 -1.24 6.34
C TYR A 487 -5.97 -1.10 5.64
N TYR A 488 -5.95 -0.57 4.41
CA TYR A 488 -4.73 -0.29 3.65
C TYR A 488 -4.10 1.08 3.97
N LEU A 489 -4.72 1.89 4.85
CA LEU A 489 -4.20 3.21 5.26
C LEU A 489 -2.70 3.21 5.67
N PRO A 490 -2.15 2.18 6.39
CA PRO A 490 -0.72 2.10 6.73
C PRO A 490 0.24 2.01 5.54
N LEU A 491 -0.26 1.81 4.31
CA LEU A 491 0.55 1.79 3.08
C LEU A 491 0.65 3.16 2.41
N TYR A 492 -0.29 4.07 2.66
CA TYR A 492 -0.34 5.40 2.05
C TYR A 492 0.91 6.26 2.31
N PRO A 493 1.52 6.24 3.52
CA PRO A 493 2.81 6.90 3.76
C PRO A 493 3.90 6.44 2.80
N PHE A 494 3.91 5.15 2.45
CA PHE A 494 4.93 4.54 1.60
C PHE A 494 4.60 4.65 0.11
N PHE A 495 3.31 4.62 -0.28
CA PHE A 495 2.88 4.96 -1.64
C PHE A 495 3.31 6.38 -2.02
N ALA A 496 3.16 7.35 -1.09
CA ALA A 496 3.63 8.72 -1.27
C ALA A 496 5.15 8.80 -1.48
N ILE A 497 5.93 8.06 -0.68
CA ILE A 497 7.39 7.98 -0.81
C ILE A 497 7.80 7.34 -2.14
N TYR A 498 7.14 6.26 -2.57
CA TYR A 498 7.40 5.63 -3.87
C TYR A 498 7.10 6.56 -5.04
N ALA A 499 5.98 7.30 -5.01
CA ALA A 499 5.62 8.26 -6.04
C ALA A 499 6.63 9.41 -6.15
N GLY A 500 7.04 9.98 -5.01
CA GLY A 500 8.10 10.99 -4.96
C GLY A 500 9.43 10.48 -5.48
N PHE A 501 9.85 9.27 -5.07
CA PHE A 501 11.06 8.62 -5.58
C PHE A 501 11.00 8.42 -7.10
N PHE A 502 9.90 7.88 -7.63
CA PHE A 502 9.72 7.59 -9.06
C PHE A 502 9.86 8.83 -9.93
N ILE A 503 9.22 9.92 -9.52
CA ILE A 503 9.23 11.19 -10.23
C ILE A 503 10.65 11.79 -10.34
N PHE A 504 11.41 11.80 -9.24
CA PHE A 504 12.79 12.30 -9.28
C PHE A 504 13.75 11.31 -9.96
N TRP A 505 13.49 10.00 -9.89
CA TRP A 505 14.22 8.98 -10.65
C TRP A 505 14.02 9.16 -12.17
N LEU A 506 12.79 9.43 -12.63
CA LEU A 506 12.50 9.76 -14.03
C LEU A 506 13.23 11.03 -14.46
N TRP A 507 13.16 12.08 -13.66
CA TRP A 507 13.80 13.37 -13.94
C TRP A 507 15.32 13.26 -14.04
N ASP A 508 15.95 12.56 -13.08
CA ASP A 508 17.40 12.40 -13.05
C ASP A 508 17.88 11.39 -14.12
N ARG A 509 17.07 10.40 -14.53
CA ARG A 509 17.32 9.57 -15.73
C ARG A 509 17.21 10.38 -17.02
N ALA A 510 16.22 11.26 -17.14
CA ALA A 510 16.00 12.09 -18.33
C ALA A 510 17.19 13.03 -18.61
N LYS A 511 17.85 13.55 -17.57
CA LYS A 511 19.10 14.34 -17.71
C LYS A 511 20.24 13.56 -18.36
N GLY A 512 20.32 12.25 -18.15
CA GLY A 512 21.40 11.39 -18.66
C GLY A 512 21.26 10.99 -20.13
N LEU A 513 20.17 11.36 -20.79
CA LEU A 513 19.95 11.07 -22.21
C LEU A 513 20.73 12.06 -23.11
N ARG A 514 21.00 11.66 -24.36
CA ARG A 514 21.57 12.54 -25.39
C ARG A 514 20.52 13.56 -25.87
N VAL A 515 20.96 14.71 -26.34
CA VAL A 515 20.12 15.71 -27.02
C VAL A 515 19.61 15.11 -28.36
N PRO A 516 18.34 15.32 -28.77
CA PRO A 516 17.28 16.09 -28.10
C PRO A 516 16.44 15.28 -27.09
N TRP A 517 16.66 13.97 -26.96
CA TRP A 517 15.86 13.07 -26.14
C TRP A 517 15.82 13.44 -24.64
N ASN A 518 16.86 14.07 -24.12
CA ASN A 518 16.84 14.62 -22.75
C ASN A 518 15.84 15.77 -22.57
N ILE A 519 15.66 16.64 -23.57
CA ILE A 519 14.67 17.72 -23.54
C ILE A 519 13.27 17.10 -23.58
N VAL A 520 13.01 16.20 -24.54
CA VAL A 520 11.72 15.51 -24.69
C VAL A 520 11.35 14.75 -23.42
N ALA A 521 12.26 13.96 -22.86
CA ALA A 521 12.00 13.19 -21.63
C ALA A 521 11.79 14.09 -20.40
N ARG A 522 12.50 15.23 -20.30
CA ARG A 522 12.29 16.21 -19.21
C ARG A 522 10.95 16.93 -19.35
N VAL A 523 10.55 17.32 -20.55
CA VAL A 523 9.22 17.92 -20.80
C VAL A 523 8.11 16.91 -20.48
N ALA A 524 8.24 15.66 -20.93
CA ALA A 524 7.29 14.60 -20.59
C ALA A 524 7.21 14.34 -19.08
N THR A 525 8.36 14.32 -18.39
CA THR A 525 8.40 14.16 -16.93
C THR A 525 7.78 15.37 -16.20
N ALA A 526 8.03 16.59 -16.66
CA ALA A 526 7.42 17.80 -16.10
C ALA A 526 5.90 17.82 -16.31
N ALA A 527 5.41 17.42 -17.49
CA ALA A 527 3.99 17.26 -17.76
C ALA A 527 3.36 16.19 -16.85
N PHE A 528 4.03 15.03 -16.66
CA PHE A 528 3.57 14.01 -15.73
C PHE A 528 3.52 14.51 -14.28
N ILE A 529 4.53 15.25 -13.81
CA ILE A 529 4.51 15.90 -12.50
C ILE A 529 3.33 16.87 -12.39
N ALA A 530 3.08 17.70 -13.41
CA ALA A 530 1.98 18.66 -13.40
C ALA A 530 0.61 17.96 -13.35
N VAL A 531 0.44 16.84 -14.08
CA VAL A 531 -0.78 16.00 -14.02
C VAL A 531 -0.94 15.37 -12.63
N VAL A 532 0.13 14.80 -12.06
CA VAL A 532 0.09 14.19 -10.72
C VAL A 532 -0.25 15.24 -9.65
N VAL A 533 0.46 16.37 -9.61
CA VAL A 533 0.21 17.45 -8.64
C VAL A 533 -1.18 18.06 -8.83
N GLY A 534 -1.53 18.42 -10.07
CA GLY A 534 -2.80 19.06 -10.40
C GLY A 534 -3.99 18.18 -10.07
N TYR A 535 -3.98 16.91 -10.52
CA TYR A 535 -5.07 15.98 -10.23
C TYR A 535 -5.18 15.67 -8.73
N THR A 536 -4.06 15.41 -8.04
CA THR A 536 -4.12 15.03 -6.61
C THR A 536 -4.64 16.19 -5.76
N LEU A 537 -4.20 17.43 -6.05
CA LEU A 537 -4.71 18.61 -5.35
C LEU A 537 -6.18 18.91 -5.69
N PHE A 538 -6.56 18.77 -6.97
CA PHE A 538 -7.94 18.91 -7.42
C PHE A 538 -8.85 17.88 -6.72
N TRP A 539 -8.44 16.61 -6.66
CA TRP A 539 -9.19 15.52 -6.04
C TRP A 539 -9.34 15.72 -4.54
N ALA A 540 -8.26 16.07 -3.84
CA ALA A 540 -8.30 16.45 -2.42
C ALA A 540 -9.29 17.59 -2.14
N ALA A 541 -9.24 18.66 -2.93
CA ALA A 541 -10.13 19.81 -2.77
C ALA A 541 -11.60 19.47 -3.11
N ALA A 542 -11.85 18.73 -4.19
CA ALA A 542 -13.19 18.26 -4.56
C ALA A 542 -13.81 17.37 -3.47
N PHE A 543 -12.99 16.51 -2.84
CA PHE A 543 -13.41 15.64 -1.75
C PHE A 543 -13.62 16.41 -0.45
N THR A 544 -12.68 17.24 0.02
CA THR A 544 -12.88 18.02 1.27
C THR A 544 -14.11 18.94 1.22
N LEU A 545 -14.56 19.36 0.03
CA LEU A 545 -15.80 20.11 -0.14
C LEU A 545 -17.08 19.33 0.21
N ILE A 546 -17.06 18.00 0.41
CA ILE A 546 -18.19 17.27 1.01
C ILE A 546 -18.47 17.79 2.44
N TYR A 547 -17.44 18.01 3.26
CA TYR A 547 -17.54 18.43 4.67
C TYR A 547 -17.92 19.91 4.86
N THR A 548 -18.04 20.68 3.77
CA THR A 548 -18.54 22.06 3.78
C THR A 548 -20.01 22.18 3.39
N ARG A 549 -20.63 21.08 2.95
CA ARG A 549 -22.04 20.98 2.56
C ARG A 549 -22.81 20.19 3.62
N PRO A 550 -24.10 20.48 3.85
CA PRO A 550 -24.94 19.62 4.69
C PRO A 550 -25.02 18.20 4.10
N VAL A 551 -24.95 17.19 4.96
CA VAL A 551 -24.95 15.76 4.55
C VAL A 551 -26.27 15.39 3.88
N SER A 552 -26.21 14.55 2.84
CA SER A 552 -27.39 14.09 2.08
C SER A 552 -28.54 13.59 2.96
N ARG A 553 -28.24 12.81 4.01
CA ARG A 553 -29.25 12.31 4.98
C ARG A 553 -29.95 13.43 5.76
N VAL A 554 -29.24 14.49 6.15
CA VAL A 554 -29.82 15.66 6.83
C VAL A 554 -30.71 16.45 5.88
N VAL A 555 -30.21 16.75 4.67
CA VAL A 555 -30.98 17.47 3.64
C VAL A 555 -32.23 16.69 3.23
N ALA A 556 -32.11 15.37 3.07
CA ALA A 556 -33.24 14.49 2.81
C ALA A 556 -34.25 14.51 3.96
N SER A 557 -33.80 14.31 5.20
CA SER A 557 -34.63 14.40 6.40
C SER A 557 -35.45 15.70 6.47
N ASP A 558 -34.81 16.85 6.24
CA ASP A 558 -35.49 18.14 6.32
C ASP A 558 -36.45 18.37 5.14
N TRP A 559 -36.11 17.87 3.95
CA TRP A 559 -37.04 17.86 2.82
C TRP A 559 -38.26 16.97 3.06
N LEU A 560 -38.07 15.75 3.61
CA LEU A 560 -39.15 14.82 3.96
C LEU A 560 -40.12 15.50 4.94
N LYS A 561 -39.63 16.11 6.03
CA LYS A 561 -40.45 16.85 7.02
C LYS A 561 -41.27 18.00 6.43
N GLN A 562 -40.78 18.64 5.36
CA GLN A 562 -41.42 19.79 4.73
C GLN A 562 -42.43 19.42 3.63
N ASN A 563 -42.26 18.24 3.00
CA ASN A 563 -42.98 17.89 1.77
C ASN A 563 -43.88 16.64 1.91
N ILE A 564 -43.65 15.78 2.91
CA ILE A 564 -44.46 14.58 3.15
C ILE A 564 -45.52 14.85 4.23
N PRO A 565 -46.78 14.39 4.06
CA PRO A 565 -47.81 14.49 5.09
C PRO A 565 -47.39 13.82 6.42
N PRO A 566 -47.59 14.44 7.59
CA PRO A 566 -47.09 13.91 8.88
C PRO A 566 -47.57 12.51 9.26
N ASN A 567 -48.69 12.03 8.68
CA ASN A 567 -49.28 10.72 8.95
C ASN A 567 -48.95 9.66 7.89
N ALA A 568 -48.17 10.02 6.86
CA ALA A 568 -47.77 9.08 5.81
C ALA A 568 -46.81 8.03 6.35
N VAL A 569 -46.98 6.78 5.90
CA VAL A 569 -46.11 5.65 6.27
C VAL A 569 -44.83 5.71 5.44
N ILE A 570 -43.69 5.81 6.09
CA ILE A 570 -42.37 5.83 5.43
C ILE A 570 -41.65 4.52 5.75
N ALA A 571 -41.46 3.68 4.75
CA ALA A 571 -40.64 2.49 4.84
C ALA A 571 -39.15 2.87 4.70
N ASN A 572 -38.36 2.57 5.73
CA ASN A 572 -36.91 2.68 5.73
C ASN A 572 -36.30 1.28 5.89
N GLU A 573 -35.06 1.09 5.46
CA GLU A 573 -34.38 -0.20 5.53
C GLU A 573 -33.75 -0.45 6.90
N HIS A 574 -33.93 -1.66 7.44
CA HIS A 574 -33.15 -2.16 8.58
C HIS A 574 -31.66 -2.20 8.20
N TRP A 575 -30.76 -2.01 9.18
CA TRP A 575 -29.30 -1.83 8.98
C TRP A 575 -28.83 -0.54 8.29
N ASP A 576 -29.70 0.40 7.91
CA ASP A 576 -29.31 1.77 7.52
C ASP A 576 -29.82 2.82 8.53
N ASP A 577 -29.42 4.09 8.37
CA ASP A 577 -29.93 5.18 9.21
C ASP A 577 -31.32 5.62 8.70
N PRO A 578 -32.42 5.45 9.46
CA PRO A 578 -33.77 5.74 8.98
C PRO A 578 -34.08 7.25 8.95
N LEU A 579 -34.84 7.68 7.95
CA LEU A 579 -35.17 9.08 7.68
C LEU A 579 -36.70 9.29 7.61
N PRO A 580 -37.22 10.48 8.02
CA PRO A 580 -36.50 11.63 8.58
C PRO A 580 -36.00 11.42 10.02
N PHE A 581 -34.92 12.13 10.37
CA PHE A 581 -34.43 12.18 11.74
C PHE A 581 -35.41 12.95 12.65
N GLY A 582 -35.68 12.42 13.85
CA GLY A 582 -36.62 13.04 14.80
C GLY A 582 -38.05 12.48 14.77
N GLY A 583 -38.27 11.36 14.08
CA GLY A 583 -39.52 10.60 14.13
C GLY A 583 -40.37 10.70 12.87
N TYR A 584 -41.05 9.61 12.56
CA TYR A 584 -41.98 9.42 11.45
C TYR A 584 -42.89 8.22 11.75
N LYS A 585 -43.94 8.02 10.96
CA LYS A 585 -44.75 6.80 11.04
C LYS A 585 -44.08 5.69 10.21
N GLY A 586 -43.41 4.76 10.89
CA GLY A 586 -42.86 3.55 10.27
C GLY A 586 -43.93 2.48 9.99
N LEU A 587 -43.49 1.32 9.50
CA LEU A 587 -44.35 0.18 9.17
C LEU A 587 -44.90 -0.49 10.44
N SER A 588 -46.22 -0.44 10.65
CA SER A 588 -46.89 -1.20 11.72
C SER A 588 -46.93 -2.71 11.44
N THR A 589 -46.70 -3.10 10.19
CA THR A 589 -46.51 -4.50 9.74
C THR A 589 -45.07 -5.01 9.90
N SER A 590 -44.19 -4.25 10.56
CA SER A 590 -42.84 -4.69 10.98
C SER A 590 -42.62 -4.53 12.49
N ASN A 591 -41.70 -5.32 13.05
CA ASN A 591 -41.43 -5.36 14.50
C ASN A 591 -40.75 -4.09 15.02
N ASP A 592 -39.94 -3.42 14.20
CA ASP A 592 -39.14 -2.24 14.54
C ASP A 592 -39.52 -0.99 13.71
N GLY A 593 -40.53 -1.11 12.84
CA GLY A 593 -40.95 -0.07 11.91
C GLY A 593 -40.20 -0.04 10.58
N LEU A 594 -39.22 -0.94 10.37
CA LEU A 594 -38.30 -0.95 9.21
C LEU A 594 -38.52 -2.18 8.31
N MET A 595 -38.08 -2.09 7.06
CA MET A 595 -38.00 -3.22 6.14
C MET A 595 -36.74 -4.04 6.42
N ASP A 596 -36.88 -5.22 7.02
CA ASP A 596 -35.75 -6.14 7.25
C ASP A 596 -35.34 -6.88 5.98
N ASN A 597 -34.67 -6.19 5.06
CA ASN A 597 -34.26 -6.71 3.76
C ASN A 597 -33.08 -7.69 3.81
N TYR A 598 -32.43 -7.88 4.97
CA TYR A 598 -31.43 -8.93 5.17
C TYR A 598 -32.00 -10.26 5.70
N TRP A 599 -33.27 -10.31 6.11
CA TRP A 599 -34.00 -11.56 6.37
C TRP A 599 -33.98 -12.43 5.09
N GLU A 600 -33.58 -13.69 5.24
CA GLU A 600 -33.65 -14.74 4.20
C GLU A 600 -34.99 -14.71 3.44
N ASP A 601 -34.94 -14.95 2.13
CA ASP A 601 -36.11 -14.88 1.23
C ASP A 601 -37.05 -16.09 1.35
N ASP A 602 -37.61 -16.32 2.54
CA ASP A 602 -38.59 -17.37 2.82
C ASP A 602 -40.06 -16.94 2.53
N PRO A 603 -41.05 -17.86 2.52
CA PRO A 603 -42.45 -17.48 2.29
C PRO A 603 -43.00 -16.46 3.32
N PRO A 604 -42.74 -16.57 4.64
CA PRO A 604 -43.05 -15.51 5.59
C PRO A 604 -42.47 -14.13 5.24
N LYS A 605 -41.21 -14.06 4.81
CA LYS A 605 -40.56 -12.84 4.32
C LYS A 605 -41.26 -12.27 3.08
N ARG A 606 -41.73 -13.14 2.17
CA ARG A 606 -42.51 -12.70 1.00
C ARG A 606 -43.83 -12.05 1.40
N ASP A 607 -44.56 -12.67 2.32
CA ASP A 607 -45.86 -12.13 2.77
C ASP A 607 -45.67 -10.85 3.62
N ALA A 608 -44.59 -10.76 4.40
CA ALA A 608 -44.17 -9.53 5.06
C ALA A 608 -43.85 -8.42 4.03
N LEU A 609 -43.11 -8.72 2.97
CA LEU A 609 -42.77 -7.75 1.92
C LEU A 609 -44.02 -7.25 1.16
N LYS A 610 -45.00 -8.12 0.88
CA LYS A 610 -46.32 -7.71 0.38
C LYS A 610 -46.99 -6.71 1.33
N ALA A 611 -47.09 -7.05 2.62
CA ALA A 611 -47.70 -6.20 3.64
C ALA A 611 -46.99 -4.85 3.82
N TRP A 612 -45.65 -4.83 3.79
CA TRP A 612 -44.85 -3.61 3.89
C TRP A 612 -45.10 -2.67 2.69
N LEU A 613 -45.16 -3.23 1.48
CA LEU A 613 -45.45 -2.46 0.26
C LEU A 613 -46.90 -1.98 0.22
N ASP A 614 -47.85 -2.77 0.72
CA ASP A 614 -49.26 -2.37 0.87
C ASP A 614 -49.42 -1.22 1.88
N GLU A 615 -48.66 -1.23 2.98
CA GLU A 615 -48.71 -0.19 4.01
C GLU A 615 -47.95 1.09 3.64
N ALA A 616 -46.79 0.99 2.97
CA ALA A 616 -45.89 2.13 2.73
C ALA A 616 -46.46 3.18 1.77
N ASP A 617 -46.58 4.43 2.18
CA ASP A 617 -46.85 5.56 1.28
C ASP A 617 -45.57 6.01 0.55
N TYR A 618 -44.42 5.86 1.21
CA TYR A 618 -43.10 6.21 0.70
C TYR A 618 -42.07 5.14 1.05
N ILE A 619 -41.06 4.97 0.20
CA ILE A 619 -39.86 4.16 0.48
C ILE A 619 -38.64 5.09 0.45
N VAL A 620 -37.80 5.02 1.47
CA VAL A 620 -36.55 5.80 1.56
C VAL A 620 -35.37 4.84 1.69
N LEU A 621 -34.48 4.90 0.69
CA LEU A 621 -33.19 4.21 0.72
C LEU A 621 -32.14 5.25 1.13
N SER A 622 -31.60 5.16 2.34
CA SER A 622 -30.72 6.20 2.90
C SER A 622 -29.23 6.01 2.60
N SER A 623 -28.84 4.90 1.96
CA SER A 623 -27.56 4.70 1.28
C SER A 623 -27.63 3.56 0.24
N ASN A 624 -26.47 3.18 -0.32
CA ASN A 624 -26.28 2.02 -1.20
C ASN A 624 -26.01 0.69 -0.48
N ARG A 625 -25.98 0.67 0.87
CA ARG A 625 -25.58 -0.48 1.69
C ARG A 625 -26.30 -1.79 1.33
N LEU A 626 -27.63 -1.78 1.22
CA LEU A 626 -28.41 -2.99 1.01
C LEU A 626 -28.50 -3.36 -0.48
N TYR A 627 -28.94 -2.42 -1.33
CA TYR A 627 -29.14 -2.71 -2.76
C TYR A 627 -27.86 -2.98 -3.57
N GLN A 628 -26.65 -2.71 -3.04
CA GLN A 628 -25.40 -3.16 -3.65
C GLN A 628 -24.83 -4.46 -3.06
N SER A 629 -25.26 -4.88 -1.86
CA SER A 629 -24.73 -6.07 -1.19
C SER A 629 -25.60 -7.30 -1.40
N ILE A 630 -26.94 -7.15 -1.28
CA ILE A 630 -27.90 -8.25 -1.37
C ILE A 630 -27.91 -8.91 -2.77
N PRO A 631 -27.95 -8.17 -3.90
CA PRO A 631 -27.92 -8.76 -5.25
C PRO A 631 -26.64 -9.54 -5.59
N ARG A 632 -25.61 -9.51 -4.74
CA ARG A 632 -24.39 -10.31 -4.89
C ARG A 632 -24.60 -11.79 -4.49
N LEU A 633 -25.75 -12.09 -3.91
CA LEU A 633 -26.15 -13.41 -3.40
C LEU A 633 -27.50 -13.87 -3.98
N PRO A 634 -27.67 -13.91 -5.32
CA PRO A 634 -28.98 -14.08 -5.96
C PRO A 634 -29.66 -15.43 -5.70
N ARG A 635 -28.94 -16.44 -5.18
CA ARG A 635 -29.52 -17.75 -4.79
C ARG A 635 -29.90 -17.87 -3.31
N ARG A 636 -29.54 -16.86 -2.52
CA ARG A 636 -29.97 -16.68 -1.12
C ARG A 636 -31.05 -15.62 -1.01
N TYR A 637 -30.93 -14.57 -1.84
CA TYR A 637 -31.86 -13.44 -1.88
C TYR A 637 -32.48 -13.18 -3.28
N PRO A 638 -33.09 -14.18 -3.96
CA PRO A 638 -33.69 -13.97 -5.29
C PRO A 638 -34.88 -12.99 -5.28
N LEU A 639 -35.72 -13.03 -4.25
CA LEU A 639 -36.92 -12.21 -4.09
C LEU A 639 -36.53 -10.77 -3.75
N THR A 640 -35.63 -10.57 -2.78
CA THR A 640 -35.17 -9.23 -2.39
C THR A 640 -34.30 -8.60 -3.49
N THR A 641 -33.57 -9.40 -4.29
CA THR A 641 -32.92 -8.90 -5.52
C THR A 641 -33.95 -8.37 -6.53
N LYS A 642 -35.01 -9.15 -6.81
CA LYS A 642 -36.08 -8.74 -7.73
C LYS A 642 -36.88 -7.53 -7.23
N TYR A 643 -37.09 -7.43 -5.92
CA TYR A 643 -37.67 -6.24 -5.29
C TYR A 643 -36.89 -4.96 -5.63
N TYR A 644 -35.55 -4.95 -5.54
CA TYR A 644 -34.77 -3.76 -5.93
C TYR A 644 -34.85 -3.46 -7.42
N GLU A 645 -34.77 -4.48 -8.28
CA GLU A 645 -34.93 -4.30 -9.73
C GLU A 645 -36.29 -3.63 -10.05
N TRP A 646 -37.40 -4.20 -9.56
CA TRP A 646 -38.75 -3.66 -9.77
C TRP A 646 -39.01 -2.32 -9.08
N LEU A 647 -38.31 -2.00 -7.99
CA LEU A 647 -38.36 -0.68 -7.34
C LEU A 647 -37.67 0.40 -8.19
N PHE A 648 -36.50 0.09 -8.77
CA PHE A 648 -35.77 1.04 -9.60
C PHE A 648 -36.39 1.22 -11.00
N ASP A 649 -36.97 0.16 -11.57
CA ASP A 649 -37.67 0.19 -12.86
C ASP A 649 -39.11 0.75 -12.74
N GLY A 650 -39.67 0.81 -11.52
CA GLY A 650 -41.01 1.37 -11.23
C GLY A 650 -42.18 0.39 -11.41
N GLU A 651 -41.89 -0.89 -11.66
CA GLU A 651 -42.85 -2.00 -11.80
C GLU A 651 -43.63 -2.26 -10.49
N LEU A 652 -43.02 -2.02 -9.32
CA LEU A 652 -43.75 -2.08 -8.03
C LEU A 652 -44.79 -0.95 -7.86
N GLY A 653 -44.96 -0.06 -8.84
CA GLY A 653 -45.85 1.10 -8.72
C GLY A 653 -45.32 2.20 -7.80
N PHE A 654 -44.03 2.17 -7.44
CA PHE A 654 -43.35 3.23 -6.68
C PHE A 654 -42.49 4.08 -7.61
N ASP A 655 -42.73 5.40 -7.65
CA ASP A 655 -41.99 6.34 -8.51
C ASP A 655 -40.91 7.08 -7.72
N LYS A 656 -39.66 7.13 -8.22
CA LYS A 656 -38.60 7.95 -7.62
C LYS A 656 -38.89 9.43 -7.81
N ILE A 657 -39.21 10.14 -6.73
CA ILE A 657 -39.51 11.58 -6.73
C ILE A 657 -38.32 12.45 -6.32
N LYS A 658 -37.33 11.89 -5.61
CA LYS A 658 -36.19 12.66 -5.13
C LYS A 658 -34.91 11.82 -4.99
N GLU A 659 -33.79 12.49 -5.22
CA GLU A 659 -32.43 11.97 -5.05
C GLU A 659 -31.59 13.08 -4.40
N PHE A 660 -30.81 12.71 -3.38
CA PHE A 660 -29.89 13.61 -2.67
C PHE A 660 -28.49 13.01 -2.64
N THR A 661 -27.52 13.78 -3.10
CA THR A 661 -26.11 13.37 -3.26
C THR A 661 -25.20 14.52 -2.88
N SER A 662 -24.11 14.24 -2.17
CA SER A 662 -23.05 15.21 -1.88
C SER A 662 -21.71 14.77 -2.49
N TYR A 663 -21.75 14.30 -3.74
CA TYR A 663 -20.56 13.84 -4.48
C TYR A 663 -19.40 14.84 -4.42
N PRO A 664 -18.14 14.38 -4.38
CA PRO A 664 -16.97 15.24 -4.55
C PRO A 664 -17.09 16.07 -5.84
N GLN A 665 -16.93 17.38 -5.71
CA GLN A 665 -17.09 18.29 -6.84
C GLN A 665 -16.22 19.54 -6.70
N LEU A 666 -15.68 20.01 -7.82
CA LEU A 666 -14.92 21.26 -7.88
C LEU A 666 -15.07 21.90 -9.27
N PHE A 667 -15.26 23.22 -9.31
CA PHE A 667 -15.51 24.01 -10.53
C PHE A 667 -16.66 23.46 -11.42
N GLY A 668 -17.68 22.85 -10.81
CA GLY A 668 -18.82 22.25 -11.53
C GLY A 668 -18.55 20.86 -12.10
N ILE A 669 -17.34 20.32 -11.98
CA ILE A 669 -17.02 18.93 -12.31
C ILE A 669 -17.39 18.06 -11.11
N VAL A 670 -18.27 17.07 -11.32
CA VAL A 670 -18.78 16.15 -10.29
C VAL A 670 -18.19 14.75 -10.51
N PHE A 671 -17.77 14.09 -9.43
CA PHE A 671 -17.21 12.74 -9.46
C PHE A 671 -18.19 11.79 -8.79
N ASN A 672 -18.79 10.88 -9.58
CA ASN A 672 -19.60 9.81 -9.03
C ASN A 672 -18.67 8.68 -8.53
N ASP A 673 -18.76 8.40 -7.24
CA ASP A 673 -18.04 7.34 -6.52
C ASP A 673 -18.98 6.23 -5.99
N ASP A 674 -20.21 6.11 -6.52
CA ASP A 674 -21.20 5.07 -6.17
C ASP A 674 -20.64 3.63 -6.30
N SER A 675 -19.55 3.42 -7.05
CA SER A 675 -18.91 2.11 -7.28
C SER A 675 -17.73 1.78 -6.34
N SER A 676 -17.47 2.61 -5.33
CA SER A 676 -16.45 2.36 -4.31
C SER A 676 -16.83 1.24 -3.33
N ASP A 677 -15.91 0.90 -2.42
CA ASP A 677 -16.19 0.16 -1.18
C ASP A 677 -17.20 0.94 -0.32
N GLU A 678 -18.11 0.24 0.39
CA GLU A 678 -19.20 0.88 1.14
C GLU A 678 -18.68 1.90 2.16
N ALA A 679 -17.57 1.55 2.82
CA ALA A 679 -16.94 2.38 3.85
C ALA A 679 -16.35 3.71 3.31
N PHE A 680 -16.34 3.93 2.00
CA PHE A 680 -15.85 5.16 1.36
C PHE A 680 -16.96 6.20 1.11
N THR A 681 -18.25 5.82 1.05
CA THR A 681 -19.35 6.76 0.73
C THR A 681 -20.48 6.80 1.77
N VAL A 682 -20.79 5.68 2.43
CA VAL A 682 -22.02 5.53 3.26
C VAL A 682 -22.03 6.40 4.53
N TYR A 683 -20.88 6.88 4.99
CA TYR A 683 -20.75 7.57 6.27
C TYR A 683 -20.80 9.09 6.16
N ASP A 684 -20.14 9.69 5.16
CA ASP A 684 -19.99 11.15 5.02
C ASP A 684 -20.77 11.76 3.85
N HIS A 685 -20.97 11.03 2.75
CA HIS A 685 -21.69 11.55 1.57
C HIS A 685 -22.61 10.51 0.88
N PRO A 686 -23.45 9.78 1.63
CA PRO A 686 -24.32 8.75 1.06
C PRO A 686 -25.29 9.31 0.01
N LYS A 687 -25.70 8.43 -0.91
CA LYS A 687 -26.78 8.67 -1.89
C LYS A 687 -28.12 8.29 -1.27
N VAL A 688 -29.01 9.26 -1.09
CA VAL A 688 -30.38 9.04 -0.56
C VAL A 688 -31.39 9.10 -1.69
N LEU A 689 -32.29 8.12 -1.75
CA LEU A 689 -33.35 8.00 -2.75
C LEU A 689 -34.72 7.96 -2.07
N VAL A 690 -35.69 8.70 -2.61
CA VAL A 690 -37.06 8.75 -2.09
C VAL A 690 -38.05 8.39 -3.20
N PHE A 691 -38.88 7.39 -2.91
CA PHE A 691 -39.94 6.89 -3.78
C PHE A 691 -41.32 7.15 -3.15
N ILE A 692 -42.33 7.38 -3.99
CA ILE A 692 -43.73 7.51 -3.57
C ILE A 692 -44.56 6.38 -4.17
N LYS A 693 -45.54 5.87 -3.40
CA LYS A 693 -46.57 4.98 -3.93
C LYS A 693 -47.41 5.75 -4.95
N SER A 694 -47.32 5.36 -6.22
CA SER A 694 -48.06 5.99 -7.32
C SER A 694 -49.48 5.43 -7.43
N ALA A 695 -50.34 6.09 -8.20
CA ALA A 695 -51.66 5.58 -8.56
C ALA A 695 -51.63 4.29 -9.43
N ARG A 696 -50.44 3.82 -9.86
CA ARG A 696 -50.26 2.53 -10.54
C ARG A 696 -50.06 1.37 -9.56
N TYR A 697 -49.86 1.65 -8.27
CA TYR A 697 -49.71 0.62 -7.25
C TYR A 697 -50.97 -0.26 -7.17
N SER A 698 -50.78 -1.58 -7.17
CA SER A 698 -51.84 -2.56 -6.96
C SER A 698 -51.31 -3.70 -6.12
N SER A 699 -51.95 -3.99 -4.99
CA SER A 699 -51.63 -5.13 -4.13
C SER A 699 -51.66 -6.45 -4.88
N GLU A 700 -52.60 -6.62 -5.83
CA GLU A 700 -52.69 -7.80 -6.68
C GLU A 700 -51.49 -7.93 -7.62
N HIS A 701 -51.07 -6.83 -8.25
CA HIS A 701 -49.91 -6.84 -9.14
C HIS A 701 -48.59 -7.05 -8.37
N THR A 702 -48.43 -6.38 -7.24
CA THR A 702 -47.29 -6.59 -6.33
C THR A 702 -47.22 -8.04 -5.85
N ALA A 703 -48.35 -8.64 -5.49
CA ALA A 703 -48.42 -10.06 -5.14
C ALA A 703 -48.04 -10.95 -6.33
N GLN A 704 -48.57 -10.72 -7.53
CA GLN A 704 -48.21 -11.47 -8.74
C GLN A 704 -46.70 -11.40 -9.04
N LEU A 705 -46.08 -10.23 -8.93
CA LEU A 705 -44.62 -10.06 -9.10
C LEU A 705 -43.86 -10.86 -8.04
N LEU A 706 -44.12 -10.62 -6.75
CA LEU A 706 -43.42 -11.30 -5.66
C LEU A 706 -43.67 -12.82 -5.63
N ASP A 707 -44.84 -13.28 -6.07
CA ASP A 707 -45.16 -14.71 -6.18
C ASP A 707 -44.57 -15.39 -7.42
N SER A 708 -44.19 -14.64 -8.46
CA SER A 708 -43.50 -15.16 -9.65
C SER A 708 -42.06 -15.58 -9.39
N VAL A 709 -41.44 -15.13 -8.29
CA VAL A 709 -40.07 -15.50 -7.92
C VAL A 709 -40.07 -16.92 -7.34
N ASP A 710 -39.26 -17.80 -7.91
CA ASP A 710 -39.02 -19.12 -7.33
C ASP A 710 -38.11 -19.01 -6.09
N ILE A 711 -38.63 -19.43 -4.93
CA ILE A 711 -37.91 -19.53 -3.65
C ILE A 711 -37.88 -20.98 -3.12
N SER A 712 -38.12 -21.97 -3.99
CA SER A 712 -38.11 -23.38 -3.61
C SER A 712 -36.69 -23.99 -3.55
N GLU A 713 -35.77 -23.54 -4.42
CA GLU A 713 -34.36 -23.95 -4.47
C GLU A 713 -33.40 -22.91 -3.84
N LEU A 714 -33.75 -22.34 -2.68
CA LEU A 714 -32.88 -21.42 -1.93
C LEU A 714 -31.62 -22.14 -1.40
N GLU A 715 -30.47 -21.50 -1.57
CA GLU A 715 -29.23 -21.93 -0.92
C GLU A 715 -28.80 -20.89 0.11
N LYS A 716 -28.97 -21.20 1.41
CA LYS A 716 -28.44 -20.39 2.52
C LYS A 716 -26.92 -20.55 2.62
N LEU A 717 -26.23 -19.97 1.65
CA LEU A 717 -24.78 -19.92 1.59
C LEU A 717 -24.25 -18.74 2.40
N THR A 718 -23.22 -18.99 3.20
CA THR A 718 -22.37 -17.93 3.73
C THR A 718 -21.69 -17.19 2.56
N PRO A 719 -21.27 -15.93 2.75
CA PRO A 719 -20.55 -15.14 1.73
C PRO A 719 -19.39 -15.91 1.07
N LEU A 720 -18.62 -16.66 1.86
CA LEU A 720 -17.51 -17.48 1.40
C LEU A 720 -17.98 -18.68 0.55
N ASN A 721 -19.03 -19.38 1.00
CA ASN A 721 -19.56 -20.55 0.29
C ASN A 721 -20.29 -20.18 -1.00
N ALA A 722 -20.87 -18.98 -1.08
CA ALA A 722 -21.50 -18.47 -2.30
C ALA A 722 -20.54 -18.25 -3.46
N VAL A 723 -19.27 -17.95 -3.18
CA VAL A 723 -18.20 -17.86 -4.21
C VAL A 723 -17.69 -19.26 -4.58
N ALA A 724 -17.70 -20.20 -3.63
CA ALA A 724 -17.20 -21.55 -3.83
C ALA A 724 -18.21 -22.52 -4.47
N SER A 725 -19.51 -22.18 -4.51
CA SER A 725 -20.56 -23.07 -5.00
C SER A 725 -20.50 -23.24 -6.53
N LYS A 726 -19.93 -24.37 -6.96
CA LYS A 726 -19.87 -24.81 -8.37
C LYS A 726 -21.25 -25.14 -8.99
N GLY A 727 -22.36 -24.77 -8.34
CA GLY A 727 -23.73 -25.04 -8.83
C GLY A 727 -24.20 -24.12 -9.96
N GLY A 728 -23.51 -22.98 -10.20
CA GLY A 728 -23.93 -21.95 -11.15
C GLY A 728 -23.82 -22.27 -12.65
N PHE A 729 -23.78 -23.55 -13.06
CA PHE A 729 -23.61 -23.97 -14.46
C PHE A 729 -24.91 -24.31 -15.21
N ARG A 730 -26.10 -23.94 -14.68
CA ARG A 730 -27.33 -23.96 -15.49
C ARG A 730 -27.31 -22.75 -16.44
N MET A 731 -27.27 -23.01 -17.76
CA MET A 731 -27.40 -21.98 -18.78
C MET A 731 -28.79 -21.35 -18.73
N THR A 732 -28.93 -20.06 -19.04
CA THR A 732 -30.26 -19.46 -19.26
C THR A 732 -30.91 -20.09 -20.51
N PRO A 733 -32.24 -20.06 -20.66
CA PRO A 733 -32.92 -20.63 -21.84
C PRO A 733 -32.38 -20.08 -23.17
N GLU A 734 -32.01 -18.80 -23.22
CA GLU A 734 -31.47 -18.13 -24.40
C GLU A 734 -30.03 -18.57 -24.69
N LEU A 735 -29.19 -18.69 -23.65
CA LEU A 735 -27.84 -19.23 -23.78
C LEU A 735 -27.85 -20.71 -24.17
N MET A 736 -28.79 -21.48 -23.65
CA MET A 736 -29.02 -22.88 -24.01
C MET A 736 -29.46 -22.99 -25.48
N GLN A 737 -30.40 -22.15 -25.92
CA GLN A 737 -30.85 -22.13 -27.32
C GLN A 737 -29.73 -21.68 -28.28
N ALA A 738 -28.94 -20.66 -27.92
CA ALA A 738 -27.79 -20.21 -28.70
C ALA A 738 -26.70 -21.28 -28.79
N ASN A 739 -26.46 -22.02 -27.70
CA ASN A 739 -25.52 -23.14 -27.68
C ASN A 739 -26.01 -24.31 -28.55
N TYR A 740 -27.30 -24.64 -28.52
CA TYR A 740 -27.89 -25.63 -29.44
C TYR A 740 -27.87 -25.18 -30.91
N ALA A 741 -28.01 -23.88 -31.18
CA ALA A 741 -27.88 -23.33 -32.53
C ALA A 741 -26.45 -23.42 -33.11
N GLY A 742 -25.43 -23.63 -32.27
CA GLY A 742 -24.05 -23.86 -32.69
C GLY A 742 -23.82 -25.20 -33.41
N GLY A 743 -24.79 -26.12 -33.36
CA GLY A 743 -24.69 -27.46 -33.94
C GLY A 743 -24.00 -28.48 -33.01
N THR A 744 -24.08 -29.75 -33.39
CA THR A 744 -23.43 -30.86 -32.68
C THR A 744 -21.92 -30.87 -32.93
N TRP A 745 -21.17 -31.50 -32.02
CA TRP A 745 -19.71 -31.63 -32.16
C TRP A 745 -19.31 -32.27 -33.51
N SER A 746 -20.10 -33.24 -34.00
CA SER A 746 -19.90 -33.90 -35.30
C SER A 746 -20.20 -33.03 -36.52
N GLU A 747 -21.06 -32.02 -36.40
CA GLU A 747 -21.33 -31.05 -37.47
C GLU A 747 -20.25 -29.96 -37.51
N ILE A 748 -19.76 -29.52 -36.35
CA ILE A 748 -18.67 -28.55 -36.24
C ILE A 748 -17.32 -29.19 -36.65
N PHE A 749 -17.08 -30.43 -36.21
CA PHE A 749 -15.85 -31.20 -36.41
C PHE A 749 -16.16 -32.54 -37.08
N ASN A 750 -16.52 -32.50 -38.36
CA ASN A 750 -16.82 -33.69 -39.15
C ASN A 750 -15.64 -34.68 -39.12
N PRO A 751 -15.80 -35.91 -38.59
CA PRO A 751 -14.71 -36.90 -38.50
C PRO A 751 -14.09 -37.29 -39.84
N ASN A 752 -14.80 -37.06 -40.95
CA ASN A 752 -14.33 -37.36 -42.30
C ASN A 752 -13.50 -36.22 -42.92
N ASP A 753 -13.41 -35.05 -42.29
CA ASP A 753 -12.57 -33.96 -42.78
C ASP A 753 -11.09 -34.29 -42.59
N PHE A 754 -10.25 -33.90 -43.56
CA PHE A 754 -8.79 -34.08 -43.51
C PHE A 754 -8.14 -33.60 -42.20
N VAL A 755 -8.65 -32.49 -41.64
CA VAL A 755 -8.19 -31.92 -40.37
C VAL A 755 -8.41 -32.87 -39.18
N ASN A 756 -9.51 -33.62 -39.19
CA ASN A 756 -9.89 -34.54 -38.12
C ASN A 756 -9.37 -35.97 -38.36
N GLN A 757 -9.08 -36.34 -39.60
CA GLN A 757 -8.35 -37.57 -39.95
C GLN A 757 -6.85 -37.50 -39.63
N TYR A 758 -6.22 -36.32 -39.78
CA TYR A 758 -4.78 -36.12 -39.55
C TYR A 758 -4.47 -34.99 -38.54
N PRO A 759 -5.08 -34.99 -37.34
CA PRO A 759 -5.08 -33.82 -36.45
C PRO A 759 -3.68 -33.45 -35.95
N VAL A 760 -2.81 -34.42 -35.69
CA VAL A 760 -1.43 -34.17 -35.23
C VAL A 760 -0.62 -33.42 -36.29
N PHE A 761 -0.75 -33.80 -37.57
CA PHE A 761 -0.06 -33.14 -38.66
C PHE A 761 -0.59 -31.71 -38.87
N VAL A 762 -1.92 -31.54 -38.89
CA VAL A 762 -2.51 -30.21 -39.07
C VAL A 762 -2.21 -29.28 -37.90
N TRP A 763 -2.24 -29.76 -36.65
CA TRP A 763 -1.83 -28.94 -35.49
C TRP A 763 -0.35 -28.59 -35.51
N TYR A 764 0.54 -29.50 -35.93
CA TYR A 764 1.96 -29.19 -36.09
C TYR A 764 2.18 -28.06 -37.11
N VAL A 765 1.54 -28.15 -38.28
CA VAL A 765 1.60 -27.11 -39.32
C VAL A 765 0.97 -25.81 -38.84
N ALA A 766 -0.19 -25.84 -38.17
CA ALA A 766 -0.86 -24.65 -37.66
C ALA A 766 -0.03 -23.91 -36.60
N ILE A 767 0.53 -24.62 -35.62
CA ILE A 767 1.41 -24.04 -34.60
C ILE A 767 2.68 -23.46 -35.24
N TRP A 768 3.22 -24.12 -36.28
CA TRP A 768 4.39 -23.62 -37.00
C TRP A 768 4.09 -22.34 -37.77
N LEU A 769 2.97 -22.28 -38.50
CA LEU A 769 2.51 -21.09 -39.23
C LEU A 769 2.18 -19.92 -38.30
N ILE A 770 1.47 -20.17 -37.19
CA ILE A 770 1.18 -19.15 -36.16
C ILE A 770 2.48 -18.67 -35.49
N GLY A 771 3.44 -19.57 -35.27
CA GLY A 771 4.77 -19.21 -34.76
C GLY A 771 5.56 -18.35 -35.75
N LEU A 772 5.52 -18.68 -37.05
CA LEU A 772 6.14 -17.87 -38.11
C LEU A 772 5.52 -16.47 -38.16
N LEU A 773 4.19 -16.37 -38.05
CA LEU A 773 3.45 -15.11 -37.97
C LEU A 773 3.86 -14.26 -36.76
N ALA A 774 4.11 -14.89 -35.62
CA ALA A 774 4.56 -14.23 -34.40
C ALA A 774 6.03 -13.79 -34.44
N TYR A 775 6.85 -14.34 -35.34
CA TYR A 775 8.30 -14.14 -35.31
C TYR A 775 8.75 -12.68 -35.42
N PRO A 776 8.23 -11.81 -36.31
CA PRO A 776 8.65 -10.41 -36.38
C PRO A 776 8.42 -9.64 -35.08
N TYR A 777 7.31 -9.92 -34.37
CA TYR A 777 7.03 -9.33 -33.06
C TYR A 777 8.06 -9.77 -32.00
N VAL A 778 8.30 -11.08 -31.93
CA VAL A 778 9.21 -11.69 -30.95
C VAL A 778 10.66 -11.27 -31.22
N PHE A 779 11.07 -11.20 -32.50
CA PHE A 779 12.39 -10.73 -32.93
C PHE A 779 12.72 -9.34 -32.40
N VAL A 780 11.76 -8.42 -32.42
CA VAL A 780 11.91 -7.06 -31.87
C VAL A 780 11.91 -7.06 -30.34
N ALA A 781 11.00 -7.81 -29.70
CA ALA A 781 10.88 -7.87 -28.24
C ALA A 781 12.12 -8.51 -27.58
N PHE A 782 12.64 -9.59 -28.16
CA PHE A 782 13.75 -10.39 -27.63
C PHE A 782 15.09 -10.07 -28.33
N ARG A 783 15.27 -8.84 -28.82
CA ARG A 783 16.47 -8.35 -29.52
C ARG A 783 17.82 -8.67 -28.87
N LYS A 784 17.85 -8.90 -27.54
CA LYS A 784 19.06 -9.21 -26.75
C LYS A 784 19.35 -10.70 -26.58
N PHE A 785 18.47 -11.59 -27.05
CA PHE A 785 18.65 -13.03 -27.00
C PHE A 785 19.36 -13.52 -28.27
N ALA A 786 20.19 -14.56 -28.13
CA ALA A 786 21.00 -15.09 -29.22
C ALA A 786 20.17 -15.65 -30.38
N ASP A 787 19.01 -16.24 -30.09
CA ASP A 787 18.05 -16.75 -31.08
C ASP A 787 16.98 -15.71 -31.49
N ARG A 788 17.12 -14.46 -31.02
CA ARG A 788 16.10 -13.39 -31.11
C ARG A 788 14.71 -13.82 -30.60
N GLY A 789 14.67 -14.78 -29.67
CA GLY A 789 13.45 -15.35 -29.11
C GLY A 789 12.72 -16.35 -30.03
N TYR A 790 13.34 -16.84 -31.11
CA TYR A 790 12.75 -17.83 -32.01
C TYR A 790 12.14 -19.04 -31.27
N ALA A 791 12.75 -19.52 -30.18
CA ALA A 791 12.23 -20.59 -29.34
C ALA A 791 10.82 -20.31 -28.79
N PHE A 792 10.50 -19.06 -28.46
CA PHE A 792 9.22 -18.66 -27.88
C PHE A 792 8.11 -18.40 -28.91
N THR A 793 8.44 -18.34 -30.20
CA THR A 793 7.49 -17.93 -31.27
C THR A 793 6.21 -18.74 -31.33
N LYS A 794 6.32 -20.07 -31.18
CA LYS A 794 5.17 -20.98 -31.24
C LYS A 794 4.23 -20.75 -30.05
N THR A 795 4.78 -20.69 -28.84
CA THR A 795 4.03 -20.44 -27.60
C THR A 795 3.40 -19.05 -27.59
N LEU A 796 4.17 -18.00 -27.91
CA LEU A 796 3.69 -16.62 -27.89
C LEU A 796 2.71 -16.32 -29.02
N GLY A 797 2.87 -16.96 -30.19
CA GLY A 797 1.92 -16.82 -31.30
C GLY A 797 0.57 -17.43 -30.99
N VAL A 798 0.54 -18.66 -30.45
CA VAL A 798 -0.71 -19.31 -30.02
C VAL A 798 -1.35 -18.52 -28.87
N LEU A 799 -0.56 -18.04 -27.91
CA LEU A 799 -1.06 -17.19 -26.82
C LEU A 799 -1.67 -15.88 -27.35
N ALA A 800 -1.01 -15.20 -28.28
CA ALA A 800 -1.51 -13.95 -28.86
C ALA A 800 -2.84 -14.15 -29.61
N LEU A 801 -2.93 -15.18 -30.46
CA LEU A 801 -4.15 -15.52 -31.18
C LEU A 801 -5.31 -15.85 -30.21
N ALA A 802 -5.05 -16.72 -29.24
CA ALA A 802 -6.06 -17.13 -28.26
C ALA A 802 -6.50 -15.96 -27.39
N TRP A 803 -5.56 -15.18 -26.84
CA TRP A 803 -5.84 -14.06 -25.95
C TRP A 803 -6.59 -12.92 -26.65
N LEU A 804 -6.19 -12.53 -27.86
CA LEU A 804 -6.89 -11.49 -28.63
C LEU A 804 -8.31 -11.94 -29.02
N THR A 805 -8.48 -13.17 -29.48
CA THR A 805 -9.82 -13.72 -29.80
C THR A 805 -10.71 -13.77 -28.55
N TRP A 806 -10.18 -14.29 -27.44
CA TRP A 806 -10.89 -14.34 -26.16
C TRP A 806 -11.24 -12.94 -25.63
N THR A 807 -10.35 -11.96 -25.80
CA THR A 807 -10.56 -10.58 -25.34
C THR A 807 -11.67 -9.90 -26.15
N LEU A 808 -11.67 -10.03 -27.47
CA LEU A 808 -12.72 -9.49 -28.35
C LEU A 808 -14.10 -10.12 -28.04
N ALA A 809 -14.13 -11.43 -27.79
CA ALA A 809 -15.33 -12.13 -27.33
C ALA A 809 -15.80 -11.70 -25.93
N SER A 810 -14.88 -11.58 -24.97
CA SER A 810 -15.21 -11.20 -23.58
C SER A 810 -15.79 -9.79 -23.48
N TYR A 811 -15.30 -8.85 -24.28
CA TYR A 811 -15.84 -7.50 -24.39
C TYR A 811 -17.09 -7.40 -25.29
N ARG A 812 -17.58 -8.52 -25.84
CA ARG A 812 -18.69 -8.58 -26.81
C ARG A 812 -18.46 -7.72 -28.07
N ALA A 813 -17.21 -7.45 -28.42
CA ALA A 813 -16.84 -6.67 -29.60
C ALA A 813 -17.00 -7.48 -30.90
N LEU A 814 -16.74 -8.79 -30.84
CA LEU A 814 -17.00 -9.78 -31.89
C LEU A 814 -17.37 -11.12 -31.22
N PRO A 815 -18.23 -11.97 -31.82
CA PRO A 815 -18.59 -13.27 -31.24
C PRO A 815 -17.40 -14.25 -31.23
N PHE A 816 -17.43 -15.29 -30.39
CA PHE A 816 -16.40 -16.33 -30.37
C PHE A 816 -16.61 -17.36 -31.49
N GLU A 817 -16.28 -16.97 -32.71
CA GLU A 817 -16.52 -17.75 -33.92
C GLU A 817 -15.28 -17.83 -34.82
N ARG A 818 -15.32 -18.73 -35.82
CA ARG A 818 -14.24 -18.92 -36.81
C ARG A 818 -13.87 -17.60 -37.51
N THR A 819 -14.85 -16.76 -37.83
CA THR A 819 -14.66 -15.44 -38.45
C THR A 819 -13.77 -14.53 -37.59
N THR A 820 -14.00 -14.48 -36.28
CA THR A 820 -13.21 -13.67 -35.34
C THR A 820 -11.77 -14.15 -35.24
N MET A 821 -11.54 -15.47 -35.22
CA MET A 821 -10.20 -16.05 -35.25
C MET A 821 -9.44 -15.67 -36.54
N LEU A 822 -10.12 -15.69 -37.69
CA LEU A 822 -9.55 -15.27 -38.97
C LEU A 822 -9.23 -13.76 -39.01
N VAL A 823 -10.10 -12.91 -38.44
CA VAL A 823 -9.83 -11.46 -38.29
C VAL A 823 -8.59 -11.23 -37.42
N VAL A 824 -8.47 -11.92 -36.28
CA VAL A 824 -7.28 -11.80 -35.40
C VAL A 824 -6.01 -12.26 -36.13
N LEU A 825 -6.05 -13.38 -36.86
CA LEU A 825 -4.93 -13.83 -37.71
C LEU A 825 -4.56 -12.79 -38.77
N ALA A 826 -5.54 -12.14 -39.41
CA ALA A 826 -5.28 -11.08 -40.38
C ALA A 826 -4.65 -9.84 -39.73
N MET A 827 -5.09 -9.42 -38.54
CA MET A 827 -4.43 -8.34 -37.78
C MET A 827 -2.98 -8.69 -37.42
N MET A 828 -2.75 -9.93 -36.96
CA MET A 828 -1.41 -10.45 -36.67
C MET A 828 -0.52 -10.48 -37.93
N LEU A 829 -1.09 -10.82 -39.10
CA LEU A 829 -0.36 -10.78 -40.38
C LEU A 829 0.01 -9.36 -40.80
N VAL A 830 -0.91 -8.41 -40.68
CA VAL A 830 -0.66 -7.00 -41.04
C VAL A 830 0.42 -6.40 -40.12
N GLY A 831 0.32 -6.61 -38.81
CA GLY A 831 1.33 -6.10 -37.88
C GLY A 831 2.69 -6.80 -38.05
N ALA A 832 2.71 -8.12 -38.30
CA ALA A 832 3.94 -8.84 -38.62
C ALA A 832 4.60 -8.29 -39.90
N ALA A 833 3.82 -8.04 -40.96
CA ALA A 833 4.31 -7.49 -42.22
C ALA A 833 4.85 -6.06 -42.06
N VAL A 834 4.17 -5.21 -41.28
CA VAL A 834 4.64 -3.85 -40.95
C VAL A 834 5.97 -3.90 -40.19
N ILE A 835 6.08 -4.73 -39.15
CA ILE A 835 7.32 -4.88 -38.39
C ILE A 835 8.43 -5.44 -39.28
N ALA A 836 8.15 -6.48 -40.07
CA ALA A 836 9.11 -7.06 -41.00
C ALA A 836 9.58 -6.05 -42.05
N TRP A 837 8.72 -5.19 -42.57
CA TRP A 837 9.08 -4.13 -43.52
C TRP A 837 10.05 -3.11 -42.92
N PHE A 838 9.83 -2.67 -41.69
CA PHE A 838 10.70 -1.73 -40.99
C PHE A 838 12.00 -2.37 -40.49
N GLN A 839 11.99 -3.65 -40.11
CA GLN A 839 13.16 -4.37 -39.60
C GLN A 839 13.85 -5.25 -40.65
N ARG A 840 13.48 -5.14 -41.93
CA ARG A 840 13.94 -6.02 -43.03
C ARG A 840 15.46 -6.19 -43.10
N ALA A 841 16.23 -5.13 -42.82
CA ALA A 841 17.69 -5.20 -42.86
C ALA A 841 18.27 -6.06 -41.71
N GLU A 842 17.68 -6.03 -40.52
CA GLU A 842 18.09 -6.90 -39.40
C GLU A 842 17.57 -8.33 -39.55
N LEU A 843 16.36 -8.50 -40.13
CA LEU A 843 15.74 -9.81 -40.36
C LEU A 843 16.34 -10.60 -41.53
N LEU A 844 16.93 -9.92 -42.53
CA LEU A 844 17.66 -10.56 -43.63
C LEU A 844 19.14 -10.85 -43.29
N ALA A 845 19.66 -10.22 -42.22
CA ALA A 845 21.04 -10.39 -41.76
C ALA A 845 21.17 -11.41 -40.61
N PHE A 846 20.05 -11.96 -40.13
CA PHE A 846 19.95 -12.98 -39.09
C PHE A 846 19.44 -14.28 -39.70
#